data_AF-A0A1E1MU46-F1
#
_entry.id   AF-A0A1E1MU46-F1
#
_cell.length_a   1.000
_cell.length_b   1.000
_cell.length_c   1.000
_cell.angle_alpha   90.00
_cell.angle_beta   90.00
_cell.angle_gamma   90.00
#
_symmetry.space_group_name_H-M   'P 1'
#
loop_
_entity.id
_entity.type
_entity.pdbx_description
1 polymer ?
#
loop_
_entity_poly.entity_id
_entity_poly.type
_entity_poly.pdbx_seq_one_letter_code
_entity_poly.pdbx_strand_id
1 'polypeptide(L)'
;MASSSINFDDCDDDNEDGFVLDDGHEILRRSRQPLGLHKGYVPGWKPDHALREFYQNWKDAIVEGAQIQHKDLKVLDKGFTNKKVYIVEARHPTSNKLLGFIRLKDGMLELTNFGAQLSRRALHLGKSSKKNNAEAAGKHGEGFKIASLVMIRQGYLVQYEASKCRWKMKLHGKDLDTLYCFLDPPSDATIQNQMKAYRKKVAAGTPRELKNNMWEDVCVQIGQVRRRGEKIETEDFKKWIKVVLDLDPPSKMIQTVHGSLILDPMFSNKLYLKGLLLEGNFGKEFRFGYNLLAGQVNRDRERLVNSKQEAKRFANIWAEAIEIDKNIVEKFVSMLREDKVADVQGVYPFISEEVAAKLWQHLLEQDGEDECFYHDIKNGHMEIELIKKSLKKTPAQLPTLLWETFQRYNLVRTPREQQCRLLSRAPVSTNRTTSYSLHVARALRAALALDVRTKDLNVILKSGVKADLDLLLEGTDLQINDKWLDFEEGHQLAPCWLSRQKSRKFSDSEHFSCDHIVTDLYEMVLEELKRLPGSSSGSISESDNFLYQRVCECLRQMPLMITSQADPFSHMIRVSWTDLEGDVLSRLHGLDPKCRVTLHQESTCASRRGDLLLIGLCADQGLADSSTSSRLSITEATNPCQCPQKIVSQKDFGANFDDLDHKQHYFPMVSRNDCNAFFGLAPESLSPVAISIGIKPENSSPTAPRSREVRSHDRSSDGSDSSNLRNQYGDSGYENESPSNSIPNPSASRSITQSYSNGLLSSGTSRRYASPGNVSPVSGSATRVGQDIEQLQAKNESLTGKIAAKNWKLSTLKKEIASLTIKLADTEEELQALRLNFDSTKTAFGDLEKKNATSETEVLQKQQQIETVEEAVRQVRGDLEASQQRCAELQNSFLQSYNVNKDLEEQLGTTHRELIQVNAYYENNEGQLEDATVDSLAKINQIERLELDIRSANEKLQARHTEIDGLNARILRLSSGKIADGDEDCLPSQLQRLQITCDQLRTQRRGLKDRIADLERRLSAAEQAYDTQVRLASDTAQRRDRNSQAFIVKSELSRDATQFRGLKREREDDDDLYGAGNPGPPSRALGNVINLIND
;
A
#
# COMPACT_ATOMS: atom_id res chain seq x y z
N MET A 1 11.56 29.06 -47.86
CA MET A 1 11.98 29.97 -48.95
C MET A 1 11.71 31.41 -48.50
N ALA A 2 12.30 32.40 -49.19
CA ALA A 2 12.38 33.82 -48.78
C ALA A 2 13.22 34.07 -47.51
N SER A 3 14.54 33.96 -47.66
CA SER A 3 15.52 34.48 -46.71
C SER A 3 15.67 36.00 -46.90
N SER A 4 14.96 36.80 -46.11
CA SER A 4 15.16 38.25 -46.04
C SER A 4 16.32 38.56 -45.09
N SER A 5 17.47 38.95 -45.65
CA SER A 5 18.59 39.49 -44.87
C SER A 5 18.15 40.80 -44.20
N ILE A 6 18.19 40.85 -42.87
CA ILE A 6 17.87 42.05 -42.10
C ILE A 6 19.14 42.89 -41.99
N ASN A 7 19.19 43.99 -42.74
CA ASN A 7 20.21 45.03 -42.54
C ASN A 7 20.00 45.68 -41.17
N PHE A 8 21.07 45.78 -40.37
CA PHE A 8 21.05 46.38 -39.03
C PHE A 8 21.55 47.84 -39.00
N ASP A 9 21.82 48.43 -40.17
CA ASP A 9 22.63 49.66 -40.30
C ASP A 9 21.86 50.99 -40.32
N ASP A 10 20.52 50.99 -40.42
CA ASP A 10 19.71 52.23 -40.46
C ASP A 10 19.08 52.57 -39.09
N CYS A 11 19.88 52.99 -38.10
CA CYS A 11 19.35 53.56 -36.83
C CYS A 11 20.28 54.45 -35.97
N ASP A 12 21.38 54.99 -36.51
CA ASP A 12 22.27 55.90 -35.77
C ASP A 12 21.77 57.37 -35.78
N ASP A 13 20.84 57.69 -34.86
CA ASP A 13 20.52 59.10 -34.49
C ASP A 13 20.04 59.26 -33.02
N ASP A 14 20.60 58.48 -32.09
CA ASP A 14 20.37 58.59 -30.63
C ASP A 14 21.71 59.00 -29.91
N ASN A 15 22.63 59.68 -30.62
CA ASN A 15 23.89 60.30 -30.14
C ASN A 15 24.66 59.45 -29.08
N GLU A 16 25.21 58.32 -29.52
CA GLU A 16 25.73 57.27 -28.62
C GLU A 16 27.03 57.65 -27.88
N ASP A 17 27.78 58.64 -28.37
CA ASP A 17 29.01 59.19 -27.75
C ASP A 17 28.83 59.71 -26.31
N GLY A 18 27.58 59.94 -25.88
CA GLY A 18 27.25 60.42 -24.53
C GLY A 18 27.07 59.35 -23.44
N PHE A 19 27.30 58.05 -23.73
CA PHE A 19 27.10 56.96 -22.76
C PHE A 19 28.40 56.33 -22.26
N VAL A 20 28.80 56.69 -21.04
CA VAL A 20 30.00 56.14 -20.37
C VAL A 20 29.75 54.67 -19.96
N LEU A 21 30.80 53.84 -20.09
CA LEU A 21 30.85 52.49 -19.50
C LEU A 21 30.99 52.61 -17.97
N ASP A 22 30.29 51.76 -17.21
CA ASP A 22 30.13 51.94 -15.75
C ASP A 22 31.17 51.19 -14.91
N ASP A 23 31.79 51.91 -13.98
CA ASP A 23 32.79 51.41 -13.02
C ASP A 23 32.18 50.96 -11.66
N GLY A 24 30.85 50.96 -11.52
CA GLY A 24 30.15 50.27 -10.41
C GLY A 24 29.42 51.16 -9.39
N HIS A 25 28.99 52.36 -9.76
CA HIS A 25 28.26 53.25 -8.84
C HIS A 25 26.76 52.91 -8.73
N GLU A 26 26.19 52.93 -7.53
CA GLU A 26 24.78 52.56 -7.30
C GLU A 26 23.74 53.58 -7.83
N ILE A 27 24.18 54.73 -8.34
CA ILE A 27 23.34 55.85 -8.78
C ILE A 27 22.87 55.63 -10.24
N LEU A 28 21.60 55.87 -10.51
CA LEU A 28 21.05 55.91 -11.87
C LEU A 28 21.50 57.19 -12.58
N ARG A 29 22.54 57.07 -13.40
CA ARG A 29 23.10 58.13 -14.26
C ARG A 29 23.13 57.64 -15.71
N ARG A 30 23.25 58.57 -16.67
CA ARG A 30 23.38 58.24 -18.10
C ARG A 30 24.62 57.37 -18.33
N SER A 31 24.41 56.10 -18.66
CA SER A 31 25.47 55.07 -18.71
C SER A 31 24.96 53.82 -19.45
N ARG A 32 25.87 52.93 -19.86
CA ARG A 32 25.53 51.62 -20.45
C ARG A 32 26.21 50.48 -19.67
N GLN A 33 25.49 49.37 -19.48
CA GLN A 33 25.97 48.20 -18.74
C GLN A 33 25.77 46.90 -19.55
N PRO A 34 26.81 46.09 -19.81
CA PRO A 34 26.66 44.76 -20.37
C PRO A 34 25.99 43.82 -19.36
N LEU A 35 25.08 42.96 -19.82
CA LEU A 35 24.35 42.03 -18.96
C LEU A 35 24.88 40.59 -19.01
N GLY A 36 25.95 40.33 -19.77
CA GLY A 36 26.58 39.00 -19.88
C GLY A 36 25.73 37.94 -20.60
N LEU A 37 24.69 38.36 -21.34
CA LEU A 37 23.80 37.48 -22.09
C LEU A 37 24.03 37.66 -23.60
N HIS A 38 24.44 36.60 -24.28
CA HIS A 38 24.63 36.55 -25.74
C HIS A 38 23.29 36.31 -26.47
N LYS A 39 23.14 36.79 -27.71
CA LYS A 39 21.95 36.68 -28.58
C LYS A 39 21.43 35.24 -28.74
N GLY A 40 22.35 34.29 -28.80
CA GLY A 40 22.07 32.85 -28.88
C GLY A 40 21.67 32.18 -27.56
N TYR A 41 21.68 32.88 -26.43
CA TYR A 41 21.30 32.32 -25.13
C TYR A 41 19.81 31.94 -25.09
N VAL A 42 19.47 30.85 -24.39
CA VAL A 42 18.14 30.19 -24.41
C VAL A 42 17.52 30.11 -25.83
N PRO A 43 18.13 29.36 -26.77
CA PRO A 43 17.72 29.40 -28.18
C PRO A 43 16.29 28.86 -28.40
N GLY A 44 15.80 27.95 -27.55
CA GLY A 44 14.43 27.42 -27.63
C GLY A 44 13.33 28.38 -27.14
N TRP A 45 13.67 29.42 -26.37
CA TRP A 45 12.68 30.33 -25.79
C TRP A 45 12.04 31.24 -26.85
N LYS A 46 10.71 31.35 -26.76
CA LYS A 46 9.83 32.12 -27.66
C LYS A 46 9.18 33.31 -26.90
N PRO A 47 8.50 34.26 -27.57
CA PRO A 47 7.89 35.42 -26.93
C PRO A 47 6.86 35.11 -25.81
N ASP A 48 6.22 33.95 -25.86
CA ASP A 48 5.34 33.45 -24.79
C ASP A 48 6.10 33.11 -23.50
N HIS A 49 7.29 32.49 -23.60
CA HIS A 49 8.20 32.27 -22.47
C HIS A 49 8.63 33.59 -21.84
N ALA A 50 8.91 34.60 -22.68
CA ALA A 50 9.25 35.93 -22.23
C ALA A 50 8.03 36.60 -21.54
N LEU A 51 6.82 36.48 -22.10
CA LEU A 51 5.60 36.97 -21.47
C LEU A 51 5.35 36.32 -20.11
N ARG A 52 5.57 35.00 -19.97
CA ARG A 52 5.50 34.29 -18.68
C ARG A 52 6.39 34.95 -17.62
N GLU A 53 7.65 35.23 -17.94
CA GLU A 53 8.58 35.90 -17.02
C GLU A 53 8.21 37.38 -16.78
N PHE A 54 7.73 38.13 -17.78
CA PHE A 54 7.23 39.50 -17.56
C PHE A 54 6.00 39.51 -16.64
N TYR A 55 5.03 38.64 -16.89
CA TYR A 55 3.84 38.49 -16.08
C TYR A 55 4.18 38.07 -14.65
N GLN A 56 5.10 37.12 -14.48
CA GLN A 56 5.55 36.73 -13.14
C GLN A 56 6.19 37.91 -12.40
N ASN A 57 7.10 38.66 -13.04
CA ASN A 57 7.72 39.81 -12.40
C ASN A 57 6.69 40.90 -12.06
N TRP A 58 5.66 41.08 -12.90
CA TRP A 58 4.52 41.94 -12.62
C TRP A 58 3.70 41.45 -11.42
N LYS A 59 3.33 40.16 -11.36
CA LYS A 59 2.55 39.59 -10.26
C LYS A 59 3.33 39.57 -8.94
N ASP A 60 4.55 39.02 -8.93
CA ASP A 60 5.43 38.95 -7.75
C ASP A 60 5.60 40.33 -7.10
N ALA A 61 5.89 41.38 -7.88
CA ALA A 61 6.15 42.72 -7.33
C ALA A 61 4.87 43.45 -6.87
N ILE A 62 3.68 43.11 -7.38
CA ILE A 62 2.41 43.58 -6.80
C ILE A 62 2.12 42.88 -5.47
N VAL A 63 2.32 41.56 -5.42
CA VAL A 63 2.12 40.74 -4.21
C VAL A 63 3.06 41.20 -3.08
N GLU A 64 4.34 41.41 -3.40
CA GLU A 64 5.36 41.96 -2.49
C GLU A 64 5.03 43.39 -2.04
N GLY A 65 4.74 44.30 -2.99
CA GLY A 65 4.46 45.71 -2.69
C GLY A 65 3.13 45.98 -1.97
N ALA A 66 2.16 45.06 -2.07
CA ALA A 66 0.87 45.16 -1.38
C ALA A 66 0.78 44.28 -0.11
N GLN A 67 1.80 43.46 0.19
CA GLN A 67 1.83 42.54 1.34
C GLN A 67 0.61 41.60 1.42
N ILE A 68 0.21 41.04 0.29
CA ILE A 68 -0.89 40.06 0.17
C ILE A 68 -0.34 38.67 -0.20
N GLN A 69 -1.13 37.60 -0.08
CA GLN A 69 -0.73 36.28 -0.60
C GLN A 69 -0.94 36.19 -2.12
N HIS A 70 -0.14 35.37 -2.80
CA HIS A 70 -0.15 35.25 -4.26
C HIS A 70 -1.51 34.78 -4.82
N LYS A 71 -2.27 33.99 -4.04
CA LYS A 71 -3.63 33.52 -4.38
C LYS A 71 -4.74 34.56 -4.17
N ASP A 72 -4.50 35.58 -3.34
CA ASP A 72 -5.52 36.57 -2.97
C ASP A 72 -5.53 37.78 -3.91
N LEU A 73 -4.54 37.91 -4.81
CA LEU A 73 -4.51 38.99 -5.79
C LEU A 73 -5.66 38.84 -6.79
N LYS A 74 -6.55 39.83 -6.82
CA LYS A 74 -7.65 39.90 -7.77
C LYS A 74 -7.16 40.43 -9.13
N VAL A 75 -6.85 39.52 -10.04
CA VAL A 75 -6.56 39.83 -11.45
C VAL A 75 -7.89 39.88 -12.22
N LEU A 76 -8.13 40.99 -12.93
CA LEU A 76 -9.32 41.18 -13.76
C LEU A 76 -8.92 41.39 -15.22
N ASP A 77 -9.01 40.34 -16.04
CA ASP A 77 -8.96 40.52 -17.49
C ASP A 77 -10.28 41.14 -17.98
N LYS A 78 -10.17 42.26 -18.72
CA LYS A 78 -11.29 42.95 -19.37
C LYS A 78 -11.35 42.66 -20.88
N GLY A 79 -10.45 41.84 -21.39
CA GLY A 79 -10.34 41.49 -22.79
C GLY A 79 -10.03 42.68 -23.68
N PHE A 80 -10.30 42.52 -24.97
CA PHE A 80 -10.21 43.60 -25.95
C PHE A 80 -11.45 44.50 -25.88
N THR A 81 -11.24 45.76 -25.54
CA THR A 81 -12.26 46.82 -25.68
C THR A 81 -12.60 47.10 -27.15
N ASN A 82 -13.73 47.76 -27.41
CA ASN A 82 -14.17 48.20 -28.75
C ASN A 82 -13.12 49.01 -29.53
N LYS A 83 -12.11 49.57 -28.85
CA LYS A 83 -10.99 50.32 -29.45
C LYS A 83 -9.75 49.46 -29.73
N LYS A 84 -9.89 48.12 -29.75
CA LYS A 84 -8.80 47.13 -29.86
C LYS A 84 -7.69 47.27 -28.81
N VAL A 85 -8.02 47.81 -27.63
CA VAL A 85 -7.11 47.86 -26.48
C VAL A 85 -7.44 46.72 -25.54
N TYR A 86 -6.46 45.84 -25.28
CA TYR A 86 -6.56 44.79 -24.26
C TYR A 86 -6.16 45.36 -22.90
N ILE A 87 -6.89 45.03 -21.83
CA ILE A 87 -6.66 45.59 -20.48
C ILE A 87 -6.83 44.50 -19.42
N VAL A 88 -5.83 44.38 -18.54
CA VAL A 88 -5.91 43.60 -17.30
C VAL A 88 -5.65 44.54 -16.12
N GLU A 89 -6.42 44.40 -15.04
CA GLU A 89 -6.23 45.17 -13.81
C GLU A 89 -5.87 44.26 -12.64
N ALA A 90 -4.80 44.58 -11.92
CA ALA A 90 -4.50 43.98 -10.62
C ALA A 90 -5.14 44.83 -9.52
N ARG A 91 -5.99 44.21 -8.69
CA ARG A 91 -6.69 44.88 -7.61
C ARG A 91 -6.47 44.21 -6.27
N HIS A 92 -6.38 45.02 -5.23
CA HIS A 92 -6.30 44.56 -3.85
C HIS A 92 -7.59 43.80 -3.49
N PRO A 93 -7.53 42.61 -2.86
CA PRO A 93 -8.71 41.76 -2.60
C PRO A 93 -9.82 42.49 -1.85
N THR A 94 -9.50 43.11 -0.71
CA THR A 94 -10.48 43.77 0.16
C THR A 94 -10.81 45.20 -0.26
N SER A 95 -9.80 46.08 -0.40
CA SER A 95 -10.02 47.50 -0.72
C SER A 95 -10.36 47.78 -2.18
N ASN A 96 -10.25 46.80 -3.08
CA ASN A 96 -10.44 46.92 -4.54
C ASN A 96 -9.55 48.00 -5.22
N LYS A 97 -8.56 48.53 -4.49
CA LYS A 97 -7.56 49.51 -4.95
C LYS A 97 -6.79 48.95 -6.14
N LEU A 98 -6.60 49.75 -7.17
CA LEU A 98 -5.78 49.40 -8.33
C LEU A 98 -4.29 49.39 -7.93
N LEU A 99 -3.62 48.26 -8.12
CA LEU A 99 -2.22 48.01 -7.75
C LEU A 99 -1.28 47.96 -8.98
N GLY A 100 -1.85 47.74 -10.15
CA GLY A 100 -1.11 47.70 -11.41
C GLY A 100 -2.02 47.29 -12.57
N PHE A 101 -1.48 47.29 -13.78
CA PHE A 101 -2.23 46.90 -14.98
C PHE A 101 -1.33 46.29 -16.05
N ILE A 102 -1.95 45.54 -16.96
CA ILE A 102 -1.37 45.14 -18.24
C ILE A 102 -2.22 45.78 -19.34
N ARG A 103 -1.57 46.29 -20.40
CA ARG A 103 -2.26 46.88 -21.55
C ARG A 103 -1.54 46.55 -22.85
N LEU A 104 -2.26 46.00 -23.84
CA LEU A 104 -1.82 46.04 -25.24
C LEU A 104 -2.57 47.16 -25.95
N LYS A 105 -1.84 48.12 -26.51
CA LYS A 105 -2.38 49.23 -27.30
C LYS A 105 -1.46 49.57 -28.45
N ASP A 106 -2.01 49.75 -29.65
CA ASP A 106 -1.30 50.25 -30.84
C ASP A 106 0.02 49.48 -31.14
N GLY A 107 0.08 48.17 -30.84
CA GLY A 107 1.27 47.34 -31.03
C GLY A 107 2.32 47.38 -29.91
N MET A 108 2.04 48.10 -28.83
CA MET A 108 2.88 48.21 -27.63
C MET A 108 2.19 47.52 -26.45
N LEU A 109 2.89 46.58 -25.81
CA LEU A 109 2.49 45.92 -24.58
C LEU A 109 3.13 46.63 -23.39
N GLU A 110 2.34 46.97 -22.38
CA GLU A 110 2.77 47.61 -21.15
C GLU A 110 2.37 46.75 -19.96
N LEU A 111 3.30 46.47 -19.04
CA LEU A 111 3.01 45.90 -17.72
C LEU A 111 3.50 46.89 -16.67
N THR A 112 2.60 47.38 -15.81
CA THR A 112 2.89 48.42 -14.81
C THR A 112 2.55 47.96 -13.40
N ASN A 113 3.49 48.17 -12.49
CA ASN A 113 3.43 47.94 -11.06
C ASN A 113 3.41 49.30 -10.34
N PHE A 114 2.34 49.63 -9.61
CA PHE A 114 2.27 50.90 -8.87
C PHE A 114 3.01 50.82 -7.54
N GLY A 115 3.81 51.85 -7.22
CA GLY A 115 4.59 51.91 -5.99
C GLY A 115 5.83 51.00 -5.95
N ALA A 116 6.09 50.24 -7.01
CA ALA A 116 7.27 49.38 -7.11
C ALA A 116 8.53 50.19 -7.45
N GLN A 117 9.71 49.64 -7.13
CA GLN A 117 11.00 50.27 -7.43
C GLN A 117 11.95 49.30 -8.14
N LEU A 118 12.76 49.82 -9.06
CA LEU A 118 13.84 49.09 -9.73
C LEU A 118 15.16 49.79 -9.44
N SER A 119 16.06 49.14 -8.71
CA SER A 119 17.39 49.69 -8.38
C SER A 119 18.44 49.18 -9.37
N ARG A 120 19.54 49.94 -9.56
CA ARG A 120 20.64 49.56 -10.48
C ARG A 120 21.18 48.15 -10.19
N ARG A 121 21.14 47.74 -8.90
CA ARG A 121 21.54 46.41 -8.43
C ARG A 121 20.84 45.25 -9.17
N ALA A 122 19.65 45.46 -9.74
CA ALA A 122 18.92 44.46 -10.52
C ALA A 122 19.64 44.05 -11.82
N LEU A 123 20.55 44.87 -12.36
CA LEU A 123 21.31 44.53 -13.57
C LEU A 123 22.41 43.49 -13.31
N HIS A 124 22.94 43.38 -12.09
CA HIS A 124 23.91 42.36 -11.72
C HIS A 124 23.33 40.95 -11.82
N LEU A 125 24.11 39.99 -12.31
CA LEU A 125 23.76 38.56 -12.32
C LEU A 125 23.71 38.01 -10.88
N GLY A 126 22.91 36.96 -10.64
CA GLY A 126 22.78 36.29 -9.34
C GLY A 126 22.19 37.10 -8.16
N LYS A 127 21.94 38.41 -8.29
CA LYS A 127 21.26 39.25 -7.27
C LYS A 127 19.74 39.21 -7.47
N SER A 128 19.01 38.85 -6.42
CA SER A 128 17.55 38.65 -6.44
C SER A 128 16.97 38.85 -5.04
N SER A 129 15.91 39.65 -4.91
CA SER A 129 15.11 39.74 -3.66
C SER A 129 14.33 38.45 -3.37
N LYS A 130 14.18 37.58 -4.38
CA LYS A 130 13.27 36.43 -4.35
C LYS A 130 13.88 35.14 -3.81
N LYS A 131 15.17 35.11 -3.41
CA LYS A 131 15.87 33.87 -3.02
C LYS A 131 15.24 33.15 -1.81
N ASN A 132 14.72 33.90 -0.84
CA ASN A 132 14.13 33.37 0.39
C ASN A 132 12.60 33.61 0.48
N ASN A 133 11.97 34.11 -0.59
CA ASN A 133 10.53 34.41 -0.58
C ASN A 133 9.73 33.21 -1.11
N ALA A 134 9.00 32.53 -0.23
CA ALA A 134 8.16 31.39 -0.59
C ALA A 134 6.95 31.75 -1.49
N GLU A 135 6.47 33.00 -1.42
CA GLU A 135 5.38 33.50 -2.28
C GLU A 135 5.85 33.78 -3.71
N ALA A 136 7.11 34.15 -3.91
CA ALA A 136 7.67 34.37 -5.24
C ALA A 136 7.69 33.09 -6.09
N ALA A 137 7.49 33.20 -7.39
CA ALA A 137 7.51 32.05 -8.30
C ALA A 137 8.89 31.76 -8.95
N GLY A 138 9.97 32.47 -8.59
CA GLY A 138 11.31 32.25 -9.15
C GLY A 138 12.45 32.79 -8.28
N LYS A 139 13.64 32.16 -8.37
CA LYS A 139 14.74 32.33 -7.40
C LYS A 139 15.90 33.27 -7.85
N HIS A 140 16.22 33.29 -9.15
CA HIS A 140 17.55 33.74 -9.62
C HIS A 140 17.68 35.24 -9.96
N GLY A 141 16.59 35.98 -10.15
CA GLY A 141 16.61 37.43 -10.46
C GLY A 141 16.94 37.80 -11.92
N GLU A 142 17.21 36.82 -12.77
CA GLU A 142 17.65 37.02 -14.16
C GLU A 142 16.50 37.04 -15.18
N GLY A 143 15.31 36.58 -14.80
CA GLY A 143 14.17 36.34 -15.68
C GLY A 143 13.79 37.52 -16.58
N PHE A 144 13.75 38.75 -16.05
CA PHE A 144 13.41 39.94 -16.84
C PHE A 144 14.45 40.26 -17.94
N LYS A 145 15.74 39.94 -17.70
CA LYS A 145 16.83 40.15 -18.66
C LYS A 145 16.75 39.14 -19.78
N ILE A 146 16.49 37.87 -19.44
CA ILE A 146 16.30 36.77 -20.39
C ILE A 146 15.03 37.01 -21.23
N ALA A 147 13.93 37.44 -20.60
CA ALA A 147 12.71 37.84 -21.31
C ALA A 147 12.94 39.03 -22.27
N SER A 148 13.75 40.01 -21.85
CA SER A 148 14.16 41.14 -22.71
C SER A 148 14.98 40.67 -23.91
N LEU A 149 15.95 39.78 -23.70
CA LEU A 149 16.77 39.18 -24.77
C LEU A 149 15.88 38.49 -25.82
N VAL A 150 14.94 37.67 -25.36
CA VAL A 150 14.06 36.88 -26.24
C VAL A 150 13.15 37.78 -27.07
N MET A 151 12.63 38.87 -26.51
CA MET A 151 11.84 39.85 -27.27
C MET A 151 12.69 40.62 -28.29
N ILE A 152 13.89 41.08 -27.91
CA ILE A 152 14.81 41.80 -28.82
C ILE A 152 15.28 40.91 -29.97
N ARG A 153 15.51 39.62 -29.71
CA ARG A 153 15.85 38.62 -30.74
C ARG A 153 14.76 38.49 -31.81
N GLN A 154 13.52 38.86 -31.49
CA GLN A 154 12.35 38.84 -32.38
C GLN A 154 11.96 40.25 -32.88
N GLY A 155 12.86 41.24 -32.85
CA GLY A 155 12.63 42.58 -33.41
C GLY A 155 11.82 43.55 -32.54
N TYR A 156 11.30 43.11 -31.39
CA TYR A 156 10.58 43.99 -30.46
C TYR A 156 11.53 44.85 -29.63
N LEU A 157 11.25 46.15 -29.50
CA LEU A 157 11.95 46.98 -28.52
C LEU A 157 11.48 46.62 -27.11
N VAL A 158 12.39 46.72 -26.14
CA VAL A 158 12.09 46.58 -24.71
C VAL A 158 12.67 47.76 -23.95
N GLN A 159 11.80 48.50 -23.26
CA GLN A 159 12.17 49.65 -22.44
C GLN A 159 11.48 49.53 -21.07
N TYR A 160 12.20 49.82 -19.99
CA TYR A 160 11.59 50.02 -18.67
C TYR A 160 11.58 51.51 -18.32
N GLU A 161 10.50 51.97 -17.67
CA GLU A 161 10.42 53.29 -17.04
C GLU A 161 10.26 53.06 -15.53
N ALA A 162 11.30 53.37 -14.76
CA ALA A 162 11.36 53.13 -13.31
C ALA A 162 12.40 54.01 -12.62
N SER A 163 12.15 54.38 -11.36
CA SER A 163 13.10 55.09 -10.50
C SER A 163 13.67 56.38 -11.12
N LYS A 164 12.82 57.15 -11.81
CA LYS A 164 13.14 58.35 -12.61
C LYS A 164 14.13 58.10 -13.76
N CYS A 165 14.25 56.88 -14.27
CA CYS A 165 15.14 56.54 -15.37
C CYS A 165 14.41 55.71 -16.45
N ARG A 166 14.86 55.83 -17.69
CA ARG A 166 14.50 54.89 -18.77
C ARG A 166 15.63 53.88 -18.96
N TRP A 167 15.28 52.62 -19.12
CA TRP A 167 16.20 51.50 -19.20
C TRP A 167 15.95 50.82 -20.54
N LYS A 168 16.68 51.20 -21.58
CA LYS A 168 16.53 50.65 -22.93
C LYS A 168 17.39 49.39 -23.03
N MET A 169 16.79 48.26 -23.36
CA MET A 169 17.52 47.02 -23.62
C MET A 169 17.84 46.95 -25.13
N LYS A 170 19.11 46.75 -25.49
CA LYS A 170 19.59 46.63 -26.88
C LYS A 170 20.65 45.54 -26.98
N LEU A 171 20.79 44.93 -28.17
CA LEU A 171 22.02 44.22 -28.53
C LEU A 171 23.07 45.23 -28.97
N HIS A 172 24.32 45.07 -28.50
CA HIS A 172 25.43 45.96 -28.76
C HIS A 172 26.77 45.23 -28.52
N GLY A 173 27.90 45.87 -28.81
CA GLY A 173 29.22 45.24 -28.86
C GLY A 173 29.70 45.11 -30.31
N LYS A 174 30.89 44.52 -30.53
CA LYS A 174 31.53 44.46 -31.85
C LYS A 174 30.67 43.75 -32.90
N ASP A 175 29.97 42.70 -32.49
CA ASP A 175 29.20 41.82 -33.39
C ASP A 175 27.67 41.94 -33.19
N LEU A 176 27.20 42.98 -32.48
CA LEU A 176 25.80 43.18 -32.07
C LEU A 176 25.18 41.92 -31.43
N ASP A 177 25.99 41.25 -30.61
CA ASP A 177 25.76 39.90 -30.11
C ASP A 177 25.39 39.85 -28.62
N THR A 178 25.72 40.91 -27.87
CA THR A 178 25.64 40.94 -26.42
C THR A 178 24.54 41.88 -25.95
N LEU A 179 23.75 41.48 -24.95
CA LEU A 179 22.70 42.32 -24.38
C LEU A 179 23.28 43.39 -23.45
N TYR A 180 22.92 44.65 -23.72
CA TYR A 180 23.23 45.82 -22.90
C TYR A 180 21.96 46.48 -22.38
N CYS A 181 22.06 47.06 -21.18
CA CYS A 181 21.08 48.01 -20.66
C CYS A 181 21.64 49.44 -20.76
N PHE A 182 20.93 50.33 -21.44
CA PHE A 182 21.24 51.75 -21.55
C PHE A 182 20.33 52.53 -20.60
N LEU A 183 20.94 53.24 -19.65
CA LEU A 183 20.25 54.07 -18.66
C LEU A 183 20.17 55.51 -19.19
N ASP A 184 18.96 56.01 -19.35
CA ASP A 184 18.62 57.32 -19.94
C ASP A 184 17.68 58.10 -18.99
N PRO A 185 18.24 58.82 -17.98
CA PRO A 185 17.48 59.70 -17.12
C PRO A 185 16.93 60.90 -17.92
N PRO A 186 15.61 61.19 -17.89
CA PRO A 186 15.07 62.43 -18.43
C PRO A 186 15.51 63.63 -17.57
N SER A 187 15.34 64.85 -18.08
CA SER A 187 15.64 66.06 -17.32
C SER A 187 14.74 66.21 -16.09
N ASP A 188 15.31 66.69 -14.98
CA ASP A 188 14.57 66.91 -13.72
C ASP A 188 13.35 67.82 -13.92
N ALA A 189 13.45 68.84 -14.77
CA ALA A 189 12.32 69.71 -15.14
C ALA A 189 11.14 68.92 -15.72
N THR A 190 11.41 67.88 -16.52
CA THR A 190 10.36 67.00 -17.09
C THR A 190 9.67 66.21 -15.98
N ILE A 191 10.44 65.60 -15.08
CA ILE A 191 9.89 64.85 -13.93
C ILE A 191 9.07 65.75 -13.01
N GLN A 192 9.60 66.92 -12.63
CA GLN A 192 8.91 67.87 -11.75
C GLN A 192 7.60 68.39 -12.36
N ASN A 193 7.58 68.66 -13.68
CA ASN A 193 6.36 69.05 -14.38
C ASN A 193 5.31 67.93 -14.38
N GLN A 194 5.71 66.69 -14.61
CA GLN A 194 4.79 65.54 -14.52
C GLN A 194 4.27 65.31 -13.09
N MET A 195 5.15 65.39 -12.08
CA MET A 195 4.77 65.30 -10.66
C MET A 195 3.80 66.42 -10.26
N LYS A 196 4.01 67.66 -10.73
CA LYS A 196 3.10 68.80 -10.48
C LYS A 196 1.73 68.58 -11.13
N ALA A 197 1.69 68.08 -12.36
CA ALA A 197 0.45 67.72 -13.04
C ALA A 197 -0.30 66.58 -12.33
N TYR A 198 0.41 65.55 -11.88
CA TYR A 198 -0.17 64.44 -11.11
C TYR A 198 -0.71 64.90 -9.75
N ARG A 199 0.06 65.69 -8.99
CA ARG A 199 -0.40 66.29 -7.72
C ARG A 199 -1.67 67.12 -7.89
N LYS A 200 -1.80 67.90 -8.98
CA LYS A 200 -3.03 68.65 -9.28
C LYS A 200 -4.23 67.74 -9.54
N LYS A 201 -4.03 66.60 -10.22
CA LYS A 201 -5.06 65.58 -10.44
C LYS A 201 -5.50 64.91 -9.12
N VAL A 202 -4.54 64.49 -8.29
CA VAL A 202 -4.81 63.88 -6.97
C VAL A 202 -5.56 64.86 -6.05
N ALA A 203 -5.16 66.13 -6.02
CA ALA A 203 -5.86 67.17 -5.24
C ALA A 203 -7.29 67.45 -5.75
N ALA A 204 -7.57 67.17 -7.03
CA ALA A 204 -8.92 67.23 -7.61
C ALA A 204 -9.73 65.94 -7.43
N GLY A 205 -9.25 64.97 -6.63
CA GLY A 205 -9.96 63.73 -6.31
C GLY A 205 -10.07 62.73 -7.47
N THR A 206 -9.34 62.92 -8.58
CA THR A 206 -9.44 62.01 -9.73
C THR A 206 -8.84 60.64 -9.41
N PRO A 207 -9.51 59.52 -9.74
CA PRO A 207 -8.97 58.17 -9.49
C PRO A 207 -7.69 57.89 -10.29
N ARG A 208 -6.89 56.93 -9.82
CA ARG A 208 -5.64 56.51 -10.49
C ARG A 208 -5.94 56.00 -11.91
N GLU A 209 -5.40 56.69 -12.90
CA GLU A 209 -5.48 56.32 -14.31
C GLU A 209 -4.65 55.06 -14.60
N LEU A 210 -4.97 54.35 -15.69
CA LEU A 210 -4.12 53.30 -16.27
C LEU A 210 -2.91 53.95 -16.96
N LYS A 211 -2.03 54.56 -16.17
CA LYS A 211 -0.84 55.27 -16.62
C LYS A 211 0.27 55.09 -15.58
N ASN A 212 1.48 54.85 -16.07
CA ASN A 212 2.67 54.79 -15.22
C ASN A 212 3.17 56.19 -14.84
N ASN A 213 3.64 56.31 -13.61
CA ASN A 213 4.35 57.46 -13.07
C ASN A 213 5.81 57.05 -12.83
N MET A 214 6.72 57.35 -13.77
CA MET A 214 8.09 56.81 -13.78
C MET A 214 8.98 57.16 -12.55
N TRP A 215 8.50 58.00 -11.63
CA TRP A 215 9.18 58.34 -10.36
C TRP A 215 8.75 57.48 -9.16
N GLU A 216 7.65 56.72 -9.28
CA GLU A 216 7.06 55.90 -8.20
C GLU A 216 6.59 54.50 -8.65
N ASP A 217 6.53 54.25 -9.96
CA ASP A 217 6.12 52.97 -10.55
C ASP A 217 7.30 52.27 -11.26
N VAL A 218 7.14 50.97 -11.51
CA VAL A 218 7.89 50.23 -12.53
C VAL A 218 6.94 49.92 -13.68
N CYS A 219 7.30 50.33 -14.90
CA CYS A 219 6.62 49.94 -16.14
C CYS A 219 7.61 49.30 -17.09
N VAL A 220 7.26 48.17 -17.71
CA VAL A 220 7.95 47.62 -18.88
C VAL A 220 7.08 47.81 -20.11
N GLN A 221 7.70 48.27 -21.20
CA GLN A 221 7.09 48.55 -22.50
C GLN A 221 7.78 47.71 -23.57
N ILE A 222 7.01 46.94 -24.33
CA ILE A 222 7.48 45.93 -25.29
C ILE A 222 6.79 46.15 -26.63
N GLY A 223 7.50 45.95 -27.75
CA GLY A 223 6.95 46.06 -29.10
C GLY A 223 7.19 47.44 -29.70
N GLN A 224 6.14 48.07 -30.25
CA GLN A 224 6.27 49.33 -31.00
C GLN A 224 6.36 50.57 -30.09
N VAL A 225 7.45 50.67 -29.32
CA VAL A 225 7.66 51.77 -28.39
C VAL A 225 7.98 53.07 -29.14
N ARG A 226 7.10 54.08 -29.00
CA ARG A 226 7.22 55.40 -29.64
C ARG A 226 7.41 55.33 -31.17
N ARG A 227 6.67 54.44 -31.85
CA ARG A 227 6.74 54.17 -33.30
C ARG A 227 8.07 53.55 -33.81
N ARG A 228 8.97 53.13 -32.93
CA ARG A 228 10.17 52.35 -33.26
C ARG A 228 9.96 50.88 -32.83
N GLY A 229 10.64 49.94 -33.47
CA GLY A 229 10.51 48.49 -33.21
C GLY A 229 9.30 47.83 -33.88
N GLU A 230 9.30 46.50 -33.91
CA GLU A 230 8.17 45.74 -34.44
C GLU A 230 6.91 45.86 -33.57
N LYS A 231 5.75 45.80 -34.22
CA LYS A 231 4.43 45.83 -33.59
C LYS A 231 4.04 44.43 -33.14
N ILE A 232 3.61 44.31 -31.88
CA ILE A 232 2.97 43.08 -31.39
C ILE A 232 1.58 42.96 -32.03
N GLU A 233 1.38 41.92 -32.84
CA GLU A 233 0.07 41.63 -33.42
C GLU A 233 -0.88 41.01 -32.41
N THR A 234 -2.18 41.27 -32.62
CA THR A 234 -3.25 40.83 -31.70
C THR A 234 -3.33 39.31 -31.62
N GLU A 235 -3.11 38.64 -32.74
CA GLU A 235 -3.17 37.20 -32.92
C GLU A 235 -2.00 36.50 -32.20
N ASP A 236 -0.82 37.12 -32.18
CA ASP A 236 0.34 36.59 -31.47
C ASP A 236 0.23 36.81 -29.97
N PHE A 237 -0.17 38.01 -29.54
CA PHE A 237 -0.45 38.26 -28.12
C PHE A 237 -1.49 37.29 -27.54
N LYS A 238 -2.56 36.97 -28.30
CA LYS A 238 -3.56 35.95 -27.94
C LYS A 238 -3.00 34.52 -27.85
N LYS A 239 -1.89 34.21 -28.52
CA LYS A 239 -1.17 32.92 -28.32
C LYS A 239 -0.35 32.99 -27.04
N TRP A 240 0.34 34.11 -26.81
CA TRP A 240 1.25 34.26 -25.68
C TRP A 240 0.54 34.21 -24.33
N ILE A 241 -0.63 34.84 -24.18
CA ILE A 241 -1.35 34.85 -22.88
C ILE A 241 -1.76 33.46 -22.37
N LYS A 242 -1.83 32.43 -23.23
CA LYS A 242 -2.23 31.05 -22.88
C LYS A 242 -1.29 30.35 -21.89
N VAL A 243 -0.07 30.88 -21.70
CA VAL A 243 0.88 30.40 -20.69
C VAL A 243 0.58 30.93 -19.29
N VAL A 244 -0.43 31.80 -19.14
CA VAL A 244 -0.84 32.44 -17.88
C VAL A 244 -2.33 32.18 -17.62
N LEU A 245 -2.61 31.39 -16.60
CA LEU A 245 -3.96 30.95 -16.23
C LEU A 245 -4.89 32.10 -15.82
N ASP A 246 -4.34 33.18 -15.27
CA ASP A 246 -5.10 34.39 -14.91
C ASP A 246 -5.56 35.22 -16.14
N LEU A 247 -4.98 34.97 -17.31
CA LEU A 247 -5.26 35.67 -18.58
C LEU A 247 -5.98 34.79 -19.62
N ASP A 248 -5.96 33.48 -19.41
CA ASP A 248 -6.71 32.46 -20.17
C ASP A 248 -7.39 31.52 -19.16
N PRO A 249 -8.44 31.99 -18.43
CA PRO A 249 -9.06 31.23 -17.36
C PRO A 249 -9.94 30.09 -17.92
N PRO A 250 -9.86 28.87 -17.35
CA PRO A 250 -10.63 27.73 -17.82
C PRO A 250 -12.11 27.81 -17.45
N SER A 251 -12.97 27.20 -18.27
CA SER A 251 -14.42 27.20 -18.09
C SER A 251 -14.92 26.34 -16.91
N LYS A 252 -14.19 25.27 -16.55
CA LYS A 252 -14.48 24.42 -15.40
C LYS A 252 -13.21 24.04 -14.63
N MET A 253 -13.18 24.39 -13.35
CA MET A 253 -12.09 24.12 -12.41
C MET A 253 -12.67 23.83 -11.02
N ILE A 254 -12.05 22.91 -10.28
CA ILE A 254 -12.24 22.72 -8.84
C ILE A 254 -11.02 23.29 -8.13
N GLN A 255 -11.22 24.24 -7.22
CA GLN A 255 -10.17 24.77 -6.37
C GLN A 255 -10.11 23.97 -5.06
N THR A 256 -8.90 23.64 -4.63
CA THR A 256 -8.58 22.86 -3.43
C THR A 256 -7.48 23.58 -2.65
N VAL A 257 -7.27 23.33 -1.35
CA VAL A 257 -6.17 23.95 -0.59
C VAL A 257 -4.79 23.49 -1.10
N HIS A 258 -4.74 22.35 -1.81
CA HIS A 258 -3.51 21.76 -2.34
C HIS A 258 -3.16 22.20 -3.77
N GLY A 259 -4.12 22.73 -4.53
CA GLY A 259 -4.00 23.06 -5.95
C GLY A 259 -5.36 23.30 -6.61
N SER A 260 -5.41 23.20 -7.94
CA SER A 260 -6.68 23.21 -8.68
C SER A 260 -6.69 22.10 -9.71
N LEU A 261 -7.80 21.36 -9.78
CA LEU A 261 -8.09 20.39 -10.82
C LEU A 261 -8.87 21.10 -11.94
N ILE A 262 -8.31 21.13 -13.15
CA ILE A 262 -8.90 21.81 -14.30
C ILE A 262 -9.58 20.75 -15.17
N LEU A 263 -10.91 20.86 -15.26
CA LEU A 263 -11.78 19.91 -15.96
C LEU A 263 -12.13 20.35 -17.38
N ASP A 264 -11.68 21.54 -17.79
CA ASP A 264 -11.80 22.07 -19.14
C ASP A 264 -10.88 21.30 -20.11
N PRO A 265 -11.42 20.64 -21.16
CA PRO A 265 -10.63 19.88 -22.14
C PRO A 265 -9.54 20.71 -22.83
N MET A 266 -9.71 22.03 -22.97
CA MET A 266 -8.71 22.92 -23.55
C MET A 266 -7.44 23.05 -22.69
N PHE A 267 -7.48 22.55 -21.45
CA PHE A 267 -6.39 22.56 -20.48
C PHE A 267 -5.92 21.14 -20.12
N SER A 268 -6.42 20.11 -20.80
CA SER A 268 -5.85 18.76 -20.76
C SER A 268 -4.36 18.77 -21.11
N ASN A 269 -3.58 17.88 -20.49
CA ASN A 269 -2.13 17.81 -20.59
C ASN A 269 -1.36 19.11 -20.24
N LYS A 270 -1.95 20.03 -19.45
CA LYS A 270 -1.28 21.26 -18.99
C LYS A 270 -1.09 21.29 -17.49
N LEU A 271 0.17 21.45 -17.06
CA LEU A 271 0.55 21.67 -15.67
C LEU A 271 0.97 23.13 -15.45
N TYR A 272 0.28 23.81 -14.55
CA TYR A 272 0.58 25.17 -14.12
C TYR A 272 1.17 25.15 -12.71
N LEU A 273 2.13 26.04 -12.44
CA LEU A 273 2.65 26.34 -11.11
C LEU A 273 2.38 27.82 -10.80
N LYS A 274 1.62 28.11 -9.75
CA LYS A 274 1.19 29.46 -9.37
C LYS A 274 0.53 30.22 -10.54
N GLY A 275 -0.23 29.51 -11.37
CA GLY A 275 -0.90 30.07 -12.56
C GLY A 275 -0.01 30.23 -13.81
N LEU A 276 1.24 29.77 -13.79
CA LEU A 276 2.16 29.82 -14.94
C LEU A 276 2.38 28.43 -15.53
N LEU A 277 2.20 28.28 -16.84
CA LEU A 277 2.38 27.02 -17.55
C LEU A 277 3.83 26.53 -17.49
N LEU A 278 4.01 25.26 -17.12
CA LEU A 278 5.27 24.52 -17.21
C LEU A 278 5.38 23.83 -18.57
N GLU A 279 6.55 23.88 -19.19
CA GLU A 279 6.80 23.30 -20.51
C GLU A 279 7.57 21.98 -20.37
N GLY A 280 6.87 20.94 -19.93
CA GLY A 280 7.42 19.61 -19.70
C GLY A 280 6.96 18.57 -20.71
N ASN A 281 7.86 17.68 -21.12
CA ASN A 281 7.45 16.39 -21.65
C ASN A 281 7.30 15.41 -20.47
N PHE A 282 6.06 15.23 -20.00
CA PHE A 282 5.74 14.44 -18.80
C PHE A 282 5.77 12.92 -19.03
N GLY A 283 6.10 12.46 -20.25
CA GLY A 283 6.22 11.05 -20.62
C GLY A 283 4.87 10.39 -20.88
N LYS A 284 4.01 10.31 -19.85
CA LYS A 284 2.58 10.07 -20.00
C LYS A 284 1.85 11.41 -20.11
N GLU A 285 0.74 11.45 -20.85
CA GLU A 285 -0.11 12.65 -20.92
C GLU A 285 -1.04 12.71 -19.71
N PHE A 286 -1.34 13.92 -19.23
CA PHE A 286 -2.42 14.13 -18.26
C PHE A 286 -3.77 14.23 -18.97
N ARG A 287 -4.79 13.55 -18.43
CA ARG A 287 -6.19 13.65 -18.88
C ARG A 287 -6.84 14.97 -18.47
N PHE A 288 -6.40 15.54 -17.35
CA PHE A 288 -6.86 16.82 -16.83
C PHE A 288 -5.74 17.86 -16.78
N GLY A 289 -6.13 19.13 -16.61
CA GLY A 289 -5.17 20.19 -16.32
C GLY A 289 -4.99 20.35 -14.80
N TYR A 290 -3.84 20.86 -14.38
CA TYR A 290 -3.53 21.06 -12.96
C TYR A 290 -2.93 22.44 -12.72
N ASN A 291 -3.27 23.08 -11.61
CA ASN A 291 -2.59 24.27 -11.12
C ASN A 291 -2.09 24.05 -9.69
N LEU A 292 -0.79 23.97 -9.51
CA LEU A 292 -0.16 23.74 -8.21
C LEU A 292 0.15 25.07 -7.53
N LEU A 293 -0.23 25.22 -6.27
CA LEU A 293 0.05 26.45 -5.50
C LEU A 293 1.50 26.52 -4.98
N ALA A 294 2.17 25.37 -4.86
CA ALA A 294 3.56 25.29 -4.43
C ALA A 294 4.29 24.13 -5.13
N GLY A 295 5.58 24.33 -5.38
CA GLY A 295 6.46 23.38 -6.07
C GLY A 295 7.82 24.01 -6.34
N GLN A 296 8.85 23.17 -6.52
CA GLN A 296 10.16 23.62 -7.01
C GLN A 296 10.38 23.06 -8.41
N VAL A 297 10.73 23.94 -9.35
CA VAL A 297 11.04 23.59 -10.74
C VAL A 297 12.53 23.69 -11.02
N ASN A 298 13.00 23.04 -12.08
CA ASN A 298 14.34 23.24 -12.63
C ASN A 298 14.52 24.68 -13.16
N ARG A 299 15.76 25.04 -13.53
CA ARG A 299 16.12 26.38 -14.04
C ARG A 299 15.19 26.84 -15.17
N ASP A 300 14.91 25.92 -16.08
CA ASP A 300 14.21 26.18 -17.34
C ASP A 300 12.68 26.00 -17.24
N ARG A 301 12.17 25.66 -16.03
CA ARG A 301 10.75 25.52 -15.66
C ARG A 301 9.97 24.46 -16.45
N GLU A 302 10.67 23.41 -16.86
CA GLU A 302 10.09 22.31 -17.63
C GLU A 302 9.32 21.35 -16.73
N ARG A 303 9.86 21.06 -15.54
CA ARG A 303 9.30 20.04 -14.63
C ARG A 303 9.56 20.37 -13.16
N LEU A 304 8.75 19.77 -12.29
CA LEU A 304 9.02 19.71 -10.87
C LEU A 304 10.28 18.85 -10.59
N VAL A 305 11.02 19.21 -9.55
CA VAL A 305 12.27 18.52 -9.16
C VAL A 305 12.00 17.17 -8.48
N ASN A 306 10.80 16.94 -7.93
CA ASN A 306 10.49 15.75 -7.13
C ASN A 306 9.12 15.15 -7.50
N SER A 307 9.15 14.07 -8.29
CA SER A 307 7.97 13.33 -8.75
C SER A 307 7.17 12.68 -7.63
N LYS A 308 7.81 12.29 -6.51
CA LYS A 308 7.11 11.73 -5.34
C LYS A 308 6.29 12.80 -4.61
N GLN A 309 6.78 14.04 -4.54
CA GLN A 309 5.99 15.17 -4.01
C GLN A 309 4.88 15.59 -4.97
N GLU A 310 5.09 15.49 -6.28
CA GLU A 310 4.08 15.75 -7.31
C GLU A 310 2.92 14.75 -7.22
N ALA A 311 3.20 13.45 -7.21
CA ALA A 311 2.18 12.40 -7.04
C ALA A 311 1.39 12.56 -5.72
N LYS A 312 2.06 12.93 -4.61
CA LYS A 312 1.39 13.27 -3.36
C LYS A 312 0.45 14.48 -3.51
N ARG A 313 0.86 15.52 -4.25
CA ARG A 313 -0.01 16.68 -4.51
C ARG A 313 -1.22 16.31 -5.35
N PHE A 314 -1.05 15.48 -6.39
CA PHE A 314 -2.19 15.01 -7.17
C PHE A 314 -3.15 14.18 -6.32
N ALA A 315 -2.66 13.22 -5.53
CA ALA A 315 -3.52 12.45 -4.61
C ALA A 315 -4.32 13.36 -3.65
N ASN A 316 -3.67 14.37 -3.07
CA ASN A 316 -4.31 15.36 -2.20
C ASN A 316 -5.35 16.24 -2.94
N ILE A 317 -5.06 16.67 -4.18
CA ILE A 317 -6.01 17.43 -5.01
C ILE A 317 -7.23 16.58 -5.37
N TRP A 318 -7.03 15.31 -5.72
CA TRP A 318 -8.13 14.37 -6.01
C TRP A 318 -8.96 14.05 -4.78
N ALA A 319 -8.33 13.86 -3.61
CA ALA A 319 -9.02 13.67 -2.33
C ALA A 319 -9.99 14.82 -2.03
N GLU A 320 -9.50 16.06 -2.06
CA GLU A 320 -10.34 17.24 -1.77
C GLU A 320 -11.36 17.52 -2.90
N ALA A 321 -11.03 17.26 -4.16
CA ALA A 321 -11.98 17.38 -5.27
C ALA A 321 -13.14 16.38 -5.16
N ILE A 322 -12.90 15.19 -4.60
CA ILE A 322 -13.93 14.18 -4.31
C ILE A 322 -14.86 14.60 -3.17
N GLU A 323 -14.36 15.37 -2.18
CA GLU A 323 -15.22 16.01 -1.17
C GLU A 323 -16.14 17.08 -1.78
N ILE A 324 -15.60 17.88 -2.71
CA ILE A 324 -16.29 19.05 -3.30
C ILE A 324 -17.33 18.63 -4.36
N ASP A 325 -17.00 17.69 -5.24
CA ASP A 325 -17.88 17.21 -6.31
C ASP A 325 -17.82 15.67 -6.40
N LYS A 326 -18.85 15.00 -5.85
CA LYS A 326 -18.94 13.53 -5.85
C LYS A 326 -18.87 12.90 -7.24
N ASN A 327 -19.25 13.64 -8.30
CA ASN A 327 -19.20 13.15 -9.69
C ASN A 327 -17.76 13.01 -10.22
N ILE A 328 -16.75 13.43 -9.45
CA ILE A 328 -15.33 13.30 -9.78
C ILE A 328 -14.79 11.91 -9.41
N VAL A 329 -15.45 11.18 -8.51
CA VAL A 329 -15.08 9.81 -8.10
C VAL A 329 -15.03 8.87 -9.31
N GLU A 330 -16.06 8.88 -10.15
CA GLU A 330 -16.13 8.08 -11.39
C GLU A 330 -14.91 8.30 -12.29
N LYS A 331 -14.52 9.57 -12.48
CA LYS A 331 -13.38 9.95 -13.31
C LYS A 331 -12.06 9.47 -12.73
N PHE A 332 -11.90 9.53 -11.39
CA PHE A 332 -10.71 9.02 -10.73
C PHE A 332 -10.64 7.49 -10.83
N VAL A 333 -11.75 6.79 -10.53
CA VAL A 333 -11.84 5.32 -10.68
C VAL A 333 -11.56 4.87 -12.11
N SER A 334 -12.10 5.54 -13.13
CA SER A 334 -11.79 5.27 -14.54
C SER A 334 -10.29 5.34 -14.83
N MET A 335 -9.60 6.40 -14.38
CA MET A 335 -8.16 6.53 -14.60
C MET A 335 -7.33 5.50 -13.82
N LEU A 336 -7.73 5.19 -12.58
CA LEU A 336 -7.11 4.16 -11.74
C LEU A 336 -7.32 2.74 -12.32
N ARG A 337 -8.45 2.50 -12.99
CA ARG A 337 -8.72 1.26 -13.75
C ARG A 337 -7.87 1.16 -15.03
N GLU A 338 -7.50 2.28 -15.65
CA GLU A 338 -6.70 2.29 -16.88
C GLU A 338 -5.18 2.22 -16.65
N ASP A 339 -4.67 2.85 -15.58
CA ASP A 339 -3.23 3.01 -15.23
C ASP A 339 -2.32 3.54 -16.37
N LYS A 340 -2.91 4.26 -17.33
CA LYS A 340 -2.22 4.74 -18.54
C LYS A 340 -1.88 6.23 -18.53
N VAL A 341 -2.57 7.02 -17.72
CA VAL A 341 -2.44 8.50 -17.68
C VAL A 341 -1.49 8.96 -16.58
N ALA A 342 -0.92 10.16 -16.72
CA ALA A 342 0.01 10.72 -15.73
C ALA A 342 -0.70 11.11 -14.40
N ASP A 343 -1.99 11.41 -14.44
CA ASP A 343 -2.83 11.86 -13.31
C ASP A 343 -2.81 10.91 -12.11
N VAL A 344 -2.62 9.60 -12.36
CA VAL A 344 -2.61 8.52 -11.36
C VAL A 344 -1.22 7.90 -11.16
N GLN A 345 -0.19 8.39 -11.85
CA GLN A 345 1.13 7.78 -11.79
C GLN A 345 1.76 7.96 -10.40
N GLY A 346 1.91 6.85 -9.67
CA GLY A 346 2.53 6.83 -8.35
C GLY A 346 1.68 7.48 -7.24
N VAL A 347 0.37 7.69 -7.44
CA VAL A 347 -0.52 8.28 -6.41
C VAL A 347 -0.90 7.29 -5.31
N TYR A 348 -0.83 5.97 -5.57
CA TYR A 348 -1.23 4.89 -4.66
C TYR A 348 -0.64 4.97 -3.22
N PRO A 349 0.61 5.44 -2.96
CA PRO A 349 1.13 5.56 -1.60
C PRO A 349 0.49 6.69 -0.78
N PHE A 350 -0.33 7.54 -1.43
CA PHE A 350 -0.86 8.78 -0.88
C PHE A 350 -2.39 8.85 -0.87
N ILE A 351 -3.09 7.85 -1.44
CA ILE A 351 -4.54 7.70 -1.27
C ILE A 351 -4.81 7.34 0.20
N SER A 352 -5.64 8.14 0.87
CA SER A 352 -6.07 7.91 2.27
C SER A 352 -7.15 6.84 2.38
N GLU A 353 -7.37 6.34 3.60
CA GLU A 353 -8.42 5.36 3.89
C GLU A 353 -9.83 5.87 3.51
N GLU A 354 -10.14 7.13 3.84
CA GLU A 354 -11.42 7.77 3.52
C GLU A 354 -11.68 7.84 2.00
N VAL A 355 -10.66 8.18 1.22
CA VAL A 355 -10.75 8.21 -0.25
C VAL A 355 -10.84 6.79 -0.80
N ALA A 356 -10.03 5.86 -0.29
CA ALA A 356 -10.09 4.45 -0.70
C ALA A 356 -11.48 3.85 -0.43
N ALA A 357 -12.11 4.16 0.71
CA ALA A 357 -13.46 3.72 1.03
C ALA A 357 -14.51 4.28 0.06
N LYS A 358 -14.38 5.54 -0.38
CA LYS A 358 -15.28 6.14 -1.39
C LYS A 358 -15.09 5.54 -2.78
N LEU A 359 -13.84 5.29 -3.19
CA LEU A 359 -13.53 4.60 -4.45
C LEU A 359 -14.08 3.17 -4.43
N TRP A 360 -13.94 2.48 -3.30
CA TRP A 360 -14.47 1.13 -3.08
C TRP A 360 -16.00 1.09 -3.12
N GLN A 361 -16.68 2.00 -2.42
CA GLN A 361 -18.14 2.12 -2.48
C GLN A 361 -18.62 2.33 -3.92
N HIS A 362 -17.99 3.24 -4.67
CA HIS A 362 -18.35 3.49 -6.06
C HIS A 362 -18.16 2.27 -6.97
N LEU A 363 -17.14 1.45 -6.73
CA LEU A 363 -16.93 0.19 -7.45
C LEU A 363 -18.05 -0.83 -7.15
N LEU A 364 -18.44 -0.99 -5.89
CA LEU A 364 -19.56 -1.86 -5.49
C LEU A 364 -20.91 -1.40 -6.09
N GLU A 365 -21.13 -0.09 -6.15
CA GLU A 365 -22.31 0.51 -6.81
C GLU A 365 -22.31 0.30 -8.34
N GLN A 366 -21.14 0.26 -8.98
CA GLN A 366 -20.99 0.01 -10.42
C GLN A 366 -21.13 -1.46 -10.82
N ASP A 367 -20.45 -2.36 -10.11
CA ASP A 367 -20.31 -3.77 -10.51
C ASP A 367 -21.29 -4.72 -9.79
N GLY A 368 -22.08 -4.21 -8.83
CA GLY A 368 -23.07 -4.98 -8.06
C GLY A 368 -22.47 -5.73 -6.86
N GLU A 369 -22.75 -5.23 -5.65
CA GLU A 369 -22.17 -5.68 -4.38
C GLU A 369 -22.22 -7.21 -4.15
N ASP A 370 -23.29 -7.87 -4.59
CA ASP A 370 -23.46 -9.32 -4.41
C ASP A 370 -23.04 -10.20 -5.60
N GLU A 371 -22.95 -9.68 -6.82
CA GLU A 371 -22.65 -10.51 -8.01
C GLU A 371 -21.15 -10.74 -8.21
N CYS A 372 -20.31 -9.76 -7.88
CA CYS A 372 -18.88 -9.77 -8.18
C CYS A 372 -17.99 -10.14 -6.97
N PHE A 373 -16.84 -10.78 -7.25
CA PHE A 373 -15.73 -10.89 -6.31
C PHE A 373 -14.44 -10.44 -7.00
N TYR A 374 -13.76 -9.47 -6.38
CA TYR A 374 -12.57 -8.87 -6.97
C TYR A 374 -11.31 -9.68 -6.73
N HIS A 375 -10.39 -9.69 -7.70
CA HIS A 375 -9.11 -10.40 -7.61
C HIS A 375 -7.97 -9.63 -8.27
N ASP A 376 -6.72 -9.97 -7.95
CA ASP A 376 -5.53 -9.31 -8.50
C ASP A 376 -5.24 -9.77 -9.94
N ILE A 377 -4.47 -8.97 -10.68
CA ILE A 377 -3.88 -9.36 -11.96
C ILE A 377 -2.89 -10.51 -11.77
N LYS A 378 -2.02 -10.44 -10.74
CA LYS A 378 -0.84 -11.31 -10.62
C LYS A 378 -1.20 -12.79 -10.41
N ASN A 379 -2.30 -13.08 -9.72
CA ASN A 379 -2.73 -14.44 -9.35
C ASN A 379 -3.97 -14.95 -10.14
N GLY A 380 -4.45 -14.18 -11.12
CA GLY A 380 -5.84 -14.28 -11.61
C GLY A 380 -6.29 -15.68 -12.05
N HIS A 381 -5.46 -16.49 -12.71
CA HIS A 381 -5.88 -17.81 -13.21
C HIS A 381 -6.24 -18.81 -12.11
N MET A 382 -5.52 -18.83 -10.99
CA MET A 382 -5.85 -19.69 -9.85
C MET A 382 -7.04 -19.14 -9.05
N GLU A 383 -7.10 -17.81 -8.90
CA GLU A 383 -8.15 -17.14 -8.13
C GLU A 383 -9.51 -17.22 -8.85
N ILE A 384 -9.57 -17.15 -10.18
CA ILE A 384 -10.81 -17.25 -10.97
C ILE A 384 -11.57 -18.57 -10.73
N GLU A 385 -10.87 -19.70 -10.73
CA GLU A 385 -11.52 -21.01 -10.52
C GLU A 385 -11.98 -21.19 -9.07
N LEU A 386 -11.19 -20.71 -8.09
CA LEU A 386 -11.60 -20.66 -6.68
C LEU A 386 -12.85 -19.78 -6.49
N ILE A 387 -12.88 -18.59 -7.08
CA ILE A 387 -14.03 -17.67 -6.97
C ILE A 387 -15.31 -18.29 -7.54
N LYS A 388 -15.24 -18.91 -8.73
CA LYS A 388 -16.41 -19.53 -9.38
C LYS A 388 -16.88 -20.78 -8.63
N LYS A 389 -15.97 -21.70 -8.33
CA LYS A 389 -16.30 -23.02 -7.74
C LYS A 389 -16.69 -22.90 -6.27
N SER A 390 -15.93 -22.11 -5.51
CA SER A 390 -16.00 -22.04 -4.05
C SER A 390 -16.92 -20.92 -3.58
N LEU A 391 -16.62 -19.67 -3.96
CA LEU A 391 -17.37 -18.49 -3.52
C LEU A 391 -18.69 -18.27 -4.29
N LYS A 392 -18.86 -18.94 -5.44
CA LYS A 392 -20.05 -18.86 -6.32
C LYS A 392 -20.37 -17.43 -6.77
N LYS A 393 -19.35 -16.60 -6.95
CA LYS A 393 -19.43 -15.22 -7.45
C LYS A 393 -18.80 -15.10 -8.83
N THR A 394 -19.09 -14.00 -9.52
CA THR A 394 -18.45 -13.64 -10.79
C THR A 394 -17.08 -13.01 -10.51
N PRO A 395 -15.96 -13.55 -11.04
CA PRO A 395 -14.64 -12.94 -10.83
C PRO A 395 -14.50 -11.65 -11.62
N ALA A 396 -14.09 -10.57 -10.94
CA ALA A 396 -13.82 -9.26 -11.51
C ALA A 396 -12.36 -8.85 -11.26
N GLN A 397 -11.60 -8.59 -12.31
CA GLN A 397 -10.18 -8.28 -12.17
C GLN A 397 -9.97 -6.80 -11.81
N LEU A 398 -9.19 -6.52 -10.76
CA LEU A 398 -8.73 -5.17 -10.42
C LEU A 398 -7.27 -4.98 -10.84
N PRO A 399 -6.92 -3.82 -11.44
CA PRO A 399 -5.52 -3.44 -11.63
C PRO A 399 -4.77 -3.35 -10.31
N THR A 400 -3.48 -3.72 -10.36
CA THR A 400 -2.53 -3.73 -9.24
C THR A 400 -2.63 -2.49 -8.35
N LEU A 401 -2.75 -1.30 -8.96
CA LEU A 401 -2.79 -0.02 -8.25
C LEU A 401 -4.07 0.17 -7.41
N LEU A 402 -5.22 -0.34 -7.88
CA LEU A 402 -6.46 -0.38 -7.10
C LEU A 402 -6.41 -1.50 -6.05
N TRP A 403 -5.94 -2.69 -6.45
CA TRP A 403 -5.80 -3.84 -5.55
C TRP A 403 -4.94 -3.50 -4.32
N GLU A 404 -3.71 -3.00 -4.52
CA GLU A 404 -2.79 -2.63 -3.44
C GLU A 404 -3.33 -1.47 -2.58
N THR A 405 -4.10 -0.55 -3.17
CA THR A 405 -4.77 0.54 -2.43
C THR A 405 -5.85 0.00 -1.50
N PHE A 406 -6.72 -0.89 -1.97
CA PHE A 406 -7.79 -1.47 -1.16
C PHE A 406 -7.29 -2.50 -0.15
N GLN A 407 -6.25 -3.27 -0.49
CA GLN A 407 -5.66 -4.28 0.39
C GLN A 407 -4.97 -3.63 1.59
N ARG A 408 -4.30 -2.48 1.41
CA ARG A 408 -3.72 -1.68 2.53
C ARG A 408 -4.74 -1.37 3.63
N TYR A 409 -6.00 -1.12 3.25
CA TYR A 409 -7.09 -0.75 4.16
C TYR A 409 -8.08 -1.90 4.42
N ASN A 410 -7.71 -3.16 4.09
CA ASN A 410 -8.52 -4.37 4.30
C ASN A 410 -9.93 -4.35 3.65
N LEU A 411 -10.12 -3.52 2.61
CA LEU A 411 -11.38 -3.35 1.89
C LEU A 411 -11.64 -4.53 0.94
N VAL A 412 -10.62 -4.97 0.19
CA VAL A 412 -10.60 -6.23 -0.56
C VAL A 412 -9.97 -7.36 0.26
N ARG A 413 -10.22 -8.61 -0.17
CA ARG A 413 -9.59 -9.82 0.37
C ARG A 413 -9.27 -10.77 -0.78
N THR A 414 -8.24 -11.59 -0.63
CA THR A 414 -8.03 -12.73 -1.54
C THR A 414 -9.18 -13.75 -1.40
N PRO A 415 -9.42 -14.61 -2.41
CA PRO A 415 -10.43 -15.67 -2.28
C PRO A 415 -10.20 -16.57 -1.06
N ARG A 416 -8.93 -16.89 -0.76
CA ARG A 416 -8.54 -17.70 0.40
C ARG A 416 -8.81 -16.98 1.73
N GLU A 417 -8.47 -15.69 1.85
CA GLU A 417 -8.83 -14.90 3.04
C GLU A 417 -10.35 -14.87 3.28
N GLN A 418 -11.14 -14.78 2.21
CA GLN A 418 -12.60 -14.83 2.30
C GLN A 418 -13.09 -16.22 2.73
N GLN A 419 -12.54 -17.31 2.20
CA GLN A 419 -12.83 -18.69 2.66
C GLN A 419 -12.50 -18.86 4.16
N CYS A 420 -11.32 -18.44 4.60
CA CYS A 420 -10.91 -18.49 6.01
C CYS A 420 -11.88 -17.70 6.91
N ARG A 421 -12.27 -16.49 6.47
CA ARG A 421 -13.27 -15.66 7.18
C ARG A 421 -14.65 -16.32 7.25
N LEU A 422 -15.07 -17.05 6.21
CA LEU A 422 -16.34 -17.78 6.20
C LEU A 422 -16.32 -18.98 7.16
N LEU A 423 -15.21 -19.73 7.23
CA LEU A 423 -15.07 -20.87 8.16
C LEU A 423 -14.94 -20.39 9.62
N SER A 424 -14.12 -19.37 9.87
CA SER A 424 -13.95 -18.78 11.21
C SER A 424 -15.25 -18.21 11.77
N ARG A 425 -16.09 -17.60 10.92
CA ARG A 425 -17.43 -17.12 11.29
C ARG A 425 -18.55 -18.17 11.25
N ALA A 426 -18.28 -19.39 10.78
CA ALA A 426 -19.28 -20.46 10.82
C ALA A 426 -19.61 -20.85 12.28
N PRO A 427 -20.87 -21.25 12.57
CA PRO A 427 -21.23 -21.73 13.89
C PRO A 427 -20.54 -23.07 14.19
N VAL A 428 -20.35 -23.37 15.47
CA VAL A 428 -19.83 -24.67 15.91
C VAL A 428 -20.83 -25.76 15.54
N SER A 429 -20.37 -26.85 14.95
CA SER A 429 -21.23 -27.93 14.46
C SER A 429 -21.91 -28.71 15.60
N THR A 430 -23.17 -29.06 15.35
CA THR A 430 -24.00 -29.94 16.20
C THR A 430 -23.84 -31.43 15.89
N ASN A 431 -23.20 -31.81 14.77
CA ASN A 431 -23.08 -33.21 14.30
C ASN A 431 -22.15 -34.11 15.15
N ARG A 432 -21.88 -33.76 16.41
CA ARG A 432 -20.90 -34.41 17.30
C ARG A 432 -21.38 -35.73 17.94
N THR A 433 -22.51 -36.28 17.49
CA THR A 433 -23.24 -37.35 18.22
C THR A 433 -23.28 -38.70 17.52
N THR A 434 -22.81 -38.82 16.27
CA THR A 434 -22.74 -40.12 15.60
C THR A 434 -21.49 -40.90 16.04
N SER A 435 -21.58 -42.22 16.14
CA SER A 435 -20.43 -43.07 16.50
C SER A 435 -19.24 -42.84 15.56
N TYR A 436 -19.49 -42.70 14.25
CA TYR A 436 -18.48 -42.34 13.24
C TYR A 436 -17.78 -41.00 13.57
N SER A 437 -18.54 -39.91 13.79
CA SER A 437 -17.96 -38.59 14.10
C SER A 437 -17.08 -38.59 15.35
N LEU A 438 -17.48 -39.35 16.39
CA LEU A 438 -16.74 -39.49 17.64
C LEU A 438 -15.43 -40.26 17.45
N HIS A 439 -15.44 -41.31 16.63
CA HIS A 439 -14.23 -42.06 16.28
C HIS A 439 -13.27 -41.22 15.42
N VAL A 440 -13.73 -40.54 14.36
CA VAL A 440 -12.90 -39.64 13.53
C VAL A 440 -12.25 -38.57 14.42
N ALA A 441 -13.03 -37.90 15.27
CA ALA A 441 -12.52 -36.86 16.15
C ALA A 441 -11.52 -37.39 17.21
N ARG A 442 -11.69 -38.63 17.69
CA ARG A 442 -10.75 -39.26 18.63
C ARG A 442 -9.46 -39.69 17.95
N ALA A 443 -9.57 -40.36 16.80
CA ALA A 443 -8.43 -40.81 16.00
C ALA A 443 -7.57 -39.63 15.53
N LEU A 444 -8.19 -38.53 15.07
CA LEU A 444 -7.48 -37.31 14.72
C LEU A 444 -6.77 -36.68 15.92
N ARG A 445 -7.42 -36.58 17.09
CA ARG A 445 -6.76 -36.08 18.30
C ARG A 445 -5.58 -36.95 18.73
N ALA A 446 -5.69 -38.27 18.59
CA ALA A 446 -4.56 -39.18 18.87
C ALA A 446 -3.41 -38.99 17.87
N ALA A 447 -3.70 -38.79 16.59
CA ALA A 447 -2.70 -38.42 15.58
C ALA A 447 -1.99 -37.09 15.89
N LEU A 448 -2.76 -36.06 16.24
CA LEU A 448 -2.21 -34.76 16.68
C LEU A 448 -1.38 -34.89 17.97
N ALA A 449 -1.74 -35.79 18.89
CA ALA A 449 -0.99 -36.00 20.14
C ALA A 449 0.41 -36.63 19.94
N LEU A 450 0.73 -37.20 18.77
CA LEU A 450 2.04 -37.79 18.49
C LEU A 450 3.15 -36.77 18.24
N ASP A 451 2.81 -35.57 17.76
CA ASP A 451 3.78 -34.54 17.39
C ASP A 451 3.68 -33.34 18.35
N VAL A 452 4.83 -32.89 18.85
CA VAL A 452 4.95 -31.75 19.76
C VAL A 452 4.41 -30.45 19.16
N ARG A 453 4.38 -30.33 17.81
CA ARG A 453 3.81 -29.18 17.08
C ARG A 453 2.29 -29.16 17.08
N THR A 454 1.63 -30.31 17.21
CA THR A 454 0.17 -30.47 17.02
C THR A 454 -0.59 -30.92 18.27
N LYS A 455 0.07 -31.51 19.27
CA LYS A 455 -0.54 -32.06 20.49
C LYS A 455 -1.41 -31.08 21.29
N ASP A 456 -1.08 -29.78 21.24
CA ASP A 456 -1.73 -28.72 22.01
C ASP A 456 -2.81 -27.98 21.18
N LEU A 457 -3.12 -28.46 19.97
CA LEU A 457 -4.14 -27.86 19.09
C LEU A 457 -5.57 -28.18 19.55
N ASN A 458 -6.38 -27.14 19.63
CA ASN A 458 -7.78 -27.23 20.01
C ASN A 458 -8.66 -27.50 18.77
N VAL A 459 -9.17 -28.73 18.65
CA VAL A 459 -10.00 -29.15 17.50
C VAL A 459 -11.43 -28.62 17.61
N ILE A 460 -11.75 -27.58 16.82
CA ILE A 460 -13.06 -26.93 16.74
C ILE A 460 -13.79 -27.35 15.46
N LEU A 461 -14.94 -28.00 15.62
CA LEU A 461 -15.76 -28.46 14.49
C LEU A 461 -16.75 -27.36 14.07
N LYS A 462 -16.76 -26.98 12.80
CA LYS A 462 -17.49 -25.84 12.23
C LYS A 462 -18.49 -26.29 11.17
N SER A 463 -19.71 -25.74 11.19
CA SER A 463 -20.74 -25.97 10.17
C SER A 463 -20.44 -25.16 8.90
N GLY A 464 -19.45 -25.63 8.14
CA GLY A 464 -18.66 -24.85 7.18
C GLY A 464 -19.14 -24.90 5.73
N VAL A 465 -20.36 -25.36 5.45
CA VAL A 465 -20.87 -25.67 4.09
C VAL A 465 -20.71 -24.51 3.10
N LYS A 466 -20.80 -23.25 3.55
CA LYS A 466 -20.64 -22.05 2.70
C LYS A 466 -19.19 -21.58 2.55
N ALA A 467 -18.25 -22.08 3.35
CA ALA A 467 -16.86 -21.65 3.31
C ALA A 467 -16.05 -22.40 2.24
N ASP A 468 -16.47 -23.63 1.89
CA ASP A 468 -15.78 -24.53 0.95
C ASP A 468 -14.25 -24.54 1.15
N LEU A 469 -13.90 -24.69 2.42
CA LEU A 469 -12.57 -24.81 2.99
C LEU A 469 -12.61 -25.99 3.96
N ASP A 470 -11.62 -26.88 3.90
CA ASP A 470 -11.60 -28.12 4.67
C ASP A 470 -11.24 -27.90 6.14
N LEU A 471 -10.17 -27.15 6.39
CA LEU A 471 -9.75 -26.73 7.71
C LEU A 471 -9.03 -25.37 7.68
N LEU A 472 -8.88 -24.76 8.85
CA LEU A 472 -8.20 -23.51 9.12
C LEU A 472 -7.48 -23.61 10.47
N LEU A 473 -6.19 -23.28 10.49
CA LEU A 473 -5.43 -23.14 11.74
C LEU A 473 -5.34 -21.65 12.13
N GLU A 474 -6.00 -21.27 13.23
CA GLU A 474 -6.05 -19.89 13.73
C GLU A 474 -5.45 -19.84 15.14
N GLY A 475 -4.13 -19.60 15.22
CA GLY A 475 -3.39 -19.71 16.48
C GLY A 475 -3.29 -21.17 16.94
N THR A 476 -3.86 -21.49 18.10
CA THR A 476 -3.99 -22.88 18.61
C THR A 476 -5.29 -23.56 18.17
N ASP A 477 -6.24 -22.84 17.58
CA ASP A 477 -7.54 -23.39 17.20
C ASP A 477 -7.47 -24.00 15.80
N LEU A 478 -7.55 -25.34 15.75
CA LEU A 478 -7.68 -26.10 14.52
C LEU A 478 -9.17 -26.25 14.19
N GLN A 479 -9.65 -25.42 13.27
CA GLN A 479 -11.05 -25.36 12.86
C GLN A 479 -11.28 -26.28 11.66
N ILE A 480 -12.16 -27.27 11.77
CA ILE A 480 -12.41 -28.29 10.74
C ILE A 480 -13.88 -28.24 10.29
N ASN A 481 -14.10 -28.31 8.98
CA ASN A 481 -15.42 -28.36 8.37
C ASN A 481 -16.10 -29.70 8.66
N ASP A 482 -17.33 -29.66 9.19
CA ASP A 482 -18.05 -30.83 9.68
C ASP A 482 -18.49 -31.84 8.61
N LYS A 483 -18.41 -31.48 7.33
CA LYS A 483 -18.53 -32.41 6.19
C LYS A 483 -17.61 -33.65 6.29
N TRP A 484 -16.45 -33.51 6.94
CA TRP A 484 -15.51 -34.62 7.18
C TRP A 484 -15.94 -35.58 8.29
N LEU A 485 -16.96 -35.21 9.08
CA LEU A 485 -17.53 -36.02 10.17
C LEU A 485 -18.84 -36.71 9.79
N ASP A 486 -19.36 -36.46 8.59
CA ASP A 486 -20.38 -37.30 7.98
C ASP A 486 -19.73 -38.35 7.09
N PHE A 487 -20.26 -39.58 7.11
CA PHE A 487 -19.70 -40.66 6.31
C PHE A 487 -19.93 -40.43 4.82
N GLU A 488 -21.10 -39.99 4.39
CA GLU A 488 -21.41 -39.82 2.96
C GLU A 488 -20.72 -38.57 2.40
N GLU A 489 -20.73 -37.43 3.11
CA GLU A 489 -20.10 -36.20 2.63
C GLU A 489 -18.58 -36.32 2.56
N GLY A 490 -17.93 -36.85 3.59
CA GLY A 490 -16.47 -37.06 3.59
C GLY A 490 -16.01 -38.03 2.50
N HIS A 491 -16.75 -39.11 2.26
CA HIS A 491 -16.41 -40.10 1.24
C HIS A 491 -16.82 -39.72 -0.19
N GLN A 492 -17.62 -38.65 -0.39
CA GLN A 492 -17.77 -38.03 -1.70
C GLN A 492 -16.51 -37.24 -2.10
N LEU A 493 -15.80 -36.67 -1.12
CA LEU A 493 -14.54 -35.95 -1.33
C LEU A 493 -13.34 -36.90 -1.43
N ALA A 494 -13.29 -37.92 -0.57
CA ALA A 494 -12.24 -38.94 -0.52
C ALA A 494 -12.82 -40.37 -0.67
N PRO A 495 -13.09 -40.86 -1.91
CA PRO A 495 -13.80 -42.12 -2.11
C PRO A 495 -12.90 -43.35 -1.94
N CYS A 496 -13.04 -44.07 -0.82
CA CYS A 496 -12.32 -45.32 -0.54
C CYS A 496 -13.02 -46.57 -1.13
N TRP A 497 -12.43 -47.75 -0.92
CA TRP A 497 -13.04 -49.02 -1.37
C TRP A 497 -14.41 -49.27 -0.70
N LEU A 498 -14.55 -49.01 0.60
CA LEU A 498 -15.79 -49.23 1.33
C LEU A 498 -16.95 -48.35 0.83
N SER A 499 -16.71 -47.07 0.54
CA SER A 499 -17.77 -46.19 0.02
C SER A 499 -18.18 -46.57 -1.41
N ARG A 500 -17.24 -47.02 -2.24
CA ARG A 500 -17.52 -47.50 -3.61
C ARG A 500 -18.31 -48.82 -3.65
N GLN A 501 -18.13 -49.71 -2.67
CA GLN A 501 -18.84 -50.98 -2.58
C GLN A 501 -20.27 -50.85 -2.00
N LYS A 502 -20.72 -49.65 -1.64
CA LYS A 502 -21.99 -49.39 -0.96
C LYS A 502 -23.22 -49.48 -1.89
N SER A 503 -23.35 -50.61 -2.59
CA SER A 503 -24.49 -50.94 -3.45
C SER A 503 -25.38 -52.00 -2.79
N ARG A 504 -26.43 -51.51 -2.10
CA ARG A 504 -27.64 -52.25 -1.67
C ARG A 504 -27.45 -53.35 -0.60
N LYS A 505 -28.11 -53.10 0.54
CA LYS A 505 -28.69 -54.05 1.55
C LYS A 505 -27.92 -54.45 2.82
N PHE A 506 -26.64 -54.14 3.00
CA PHE A 506 -25.97 -54.40 4.30
C PHE A 506 -24.99 -53.28 4.67
N SER A 507 -25.17 -52.76 5.90
CA SER A 507 -24.20 -52.11 6.81
C SER A 507 -24.81 -50.89 7.52
N ASP A 508 -24.74 -50.87 8.85
CA ASP A 508 -25.03 -49.69 9.66
C ASP A 508 -23.95 -48.64 9.42
N SER A 509 -24.33 -47.52 8.82
CA SER A 509 -23.47 -46.43 8.35
C SER A 509 -22.83 -45.59 9.47
N GLU A 510 -22.88 -46.06 10.71
CA GLU A 510 -22.44 -45.33 11.90
C GLU A 510 -21.05 -45.72 12.38
N HIS A 511 -20.37 -46.66 11.72
CA HIS A 511 -19.10 -47.23 12.17
C HIS A 511 -17.89 -46.63 11.44
N PHE A 512 -16.81 -46.38 12.20
CA PHE A 512 -15.52 -45.99 11.67
C PHE A 512 -14.75 -47.24 11.22
N SER A 513 -14.53 -47.35 9.91
CA SER A 513 -14.03 -48.57 9.27
C SER A 513 -12.87 -48.33 8.29
N CYS A 514 -12.27 -47.13 8.32
CA CYS A 514 -11.19 -46.71 7.43
C CYS A 514 -10.35 -45.60 8.07
N ASP A 515 -9.04 -45.66 7.86
CA ASP A 515 -8.04 -44.71 8.36
C ASP A 515 -7.94 -43.43 7.51
N HIS A 516 -8.20 -43.52 6.19
CA HIS A 516 -7.84 -42.45 5.23
C HIS A 516 -8.41 -41.07 5.53
N ILE A 517 -9.67 -40.95 6.00
CA ILE A 517 -10.24 -39.64 6.38
C ILE A 517 -9.40 -38.93 7.45
N VAL A 518 -8.81 -39.69 8.38
CA VAL A 518 -7.96 -39.13 9.44
C VAL A 518 -6.56 -38.83 8.92
N THR A 519 -6.02 -39.65 8.01
CA THR A 519 -4.71 -39.36 7.38
C THR A 519 -4.77 -38.14 6.48
N ASP A 520 -5.83 -37.98 5.69
CA ASP A 520 -6.05 -36.84 4.79
C ASP A 520 -6.19 -35.53 5.62
N LEU A 521 -6.96 -35.57 6.71
CA LEU A 521 -7.07 -34.46 7.66
C LEU A 521 -5.72 -34.13 8.33
N TYR A 522 -4.95 -35.15 8.72
CA TYR A 522 -3.64 -34.94 9.34
C TYR A 522 -2.62 -34.36 8.35
N GLU A 523 -2.61 -34.81 7.09
CA GLU A 523 -1.79 -34.24 6.02
C GLU A 523 -2.13 -32.76 5.77
N MET A 524 -3.43 -32.42 5.69
CA MET A 524 -3.87 -31.02 5.58
C MET A 524 -3.43 -30.16 6.79
N VAL A 525 -3.36 -30.71 8.00
CA VAL A 525 -2.81 -30.00 9.18
C VAL A 525 -1.31 -29.75 9.03
N LEU A 526 -0.55 -30.75 8.57
CA LEU A 526 0.88 -30.60 8.29
C LEU A 526 1.15 -29.56 7.19
N GLU A 527 0.25 -29.42 6.20
CA GLU A 527 0.34 -28.35 5.20
C GLU A 527 0.09 -26.95 5.80
N GLU A 528 -0.94 -26.75 6.63
CA GLU A 528 -1.18 -25.44 7.25
C GLU A 528 -0.04 -25.02 8.19
N LEU A 529 0.59 -25.96 8.90
CA LEU A 529 1.78 -25.68 9.72
C LEU A 529 2.98 -25.17 8.91
N LYS A 530 3.13 -25.61 7.66
CA LYS A 530 4.16 -25.12 6.72
C LYS A 530 3.87 -23.71 6.21
N ARG A 531 2.60 -23.27 6.24
CA ARG A 531 2.16 -21.95 5.77
C ARG A 531 2.37 -20.84 6.81
N LEU A 532 2.66 -21.19 8.07
CA LEU A 532 2.88 -20.21 9.15
C LEU A 532 4.30 -19.58 9.10
N PRO A 533 4.42 -18.24 9.04
CA PRO A 533 5.72 -17.57 9.03
C PRO A 533 6.37 -17.64 10.42
N GLY A 534 7.34 -18.55 10.58
CA GLY A 534 8.09 -18.73 11.83
C GLY A 534 8.50 -20.17 12.13
N SER A 535 7.95 -21.17 11.43
CA SER A 535 8.17 -22.61 11.67
C SER A 535 9.60 -23.12 11.37
N SER A 536 10.57 -22.25 11.10
CA SER A 536 12.00 -22.57 10.93
C SER A 536 12.73 -22.81 12.26
N SER A 537 12.11 -23.55 13.19
CA SER A 537 12.74 -23.88 14.47
C SER A 537 13.78 -24.99 14.28
N GLY A 538 15.05 -24.68 14.55
CA GLY A 538 16.18 -25.61 14.47
C GLY A 538 16.20 -26.68 15.57
N SER A 539 15.08 -27.36 15.76
CA SER A 539 14.94 -28.55 16.60
C SER A 539 15.10 -29.80 15.74
N ILE A 540 15.64 -30.87 16.32
CA ILE A 540 15.72 -32.19 15.68
C ILE A 540 14.31 -32.81 15.71
N SER A 541 13.46 -32.38 14.78
CA SER A 541 12.14 -32.96 14.53
C SER A 541 12.30 -34.25 13.71
N GLU A 542 11.48 -35.26 14.00
CA GLU A 542 11.20 -36.30 13.03
C GLU A 542 10.65 -35.68 11.74
N SER A 543 10.95 -36.27 10.58
CA SER A 543 10.46 -35.75 9.30
C SER A 543 8.96 -35.94 9.19
N ASP A 544 8.26 -35.01 8.54
CA ASP A 544 6.80 -35.09 8.35
C ASP A 544 6.37 -36.44 7.74
N ASN A 545 7.17 -36.99 6.82
CA ASN A 545 6.91 -38.30 6.21
C ASN A 545 6.97 -39.45 7.22
N PHE A 546 7.92 -39.42 8.16
CA PHE A 546 8.04 -40.44 9.20
C PHE A 546 6.91 -40.32 10.23
N LEU A 547 6.56 -39.10 10.64
CA LEU A 547 5.40 -38.83 11.49
C LEU A 547 4.09 -39.30 10.82
N TYR A 548 3.91 -39.03 9.52
CA TYR A 548 2.76 -39.49 8.74
C TYR A 548 2.71 -41.03 8.66
N GLN A 549 3.83 -41.70 8.39
CA GLN A 549 3.90 -43.17 8.40
C GLN A 549 3.54 -43.75 9.78
N ARG A 550 4.04 -43.16 10.87
CA ARG A 550 3.68 -43.55 12.25
C ARG A 550 2.21 -43.34 12.55
N VAL A 551 1.59 -42.25 12.08
CA VAL A 551 0.14 -42.02 12.21
C VAL A 551 -0.63 -43.12 11.46
N CYS A 552 -0.27 -43.42 10.21
CA CYS A 552 -0.91 -44.49 9.44
C CYS A 552 -0.82 -45.86 10.12
N GLU A 553 0.35 -46.22 10.67
CA GLU A 553 0.53 -47.47 11.42
C GLU A 553 -0.34 -47.48 12.69
N CYS A 554 -0.29 -46.41 13.49
CA CYS A 554 -1.07 -46.31 14.73
C CYS A 554 -2.59 -46.32 14.48
N LEU A 555 -3.07 -45.77 13.36
CA LEU A 555 -4.49 -45.80 12.97
C LEU A 555 -4.96 -47.20 12.57
N ARG A 556 -4.16 -47.96 11.81
CA ARG A 556 -4.50 -49.34 11.42
C ARG A 556 -4.55 -50.29 12.61
N GLN A 557 -3.65 -50.09 13.54
CA GLN A 557 -3.52 -50.83 14.79
C GLN A 557 -4.42 -50.29 15.92
N MET A 558 -5.16 -49.18 15.71
CA MET A 558 -6.06 -48.61 16.70
C MET A 558 -7.26 -49.54 16.92
N PRO A 559 -7.59 -49.90 18.18
CA PRO A 559 -8.79 -50.68 18.45
C PRO A 559 -10.08 -49.89 18.13
N LEU A 560 -10.97 -50.52 17.39
CA LEU A 560 -12.25 -49.99 16.90
C LEU A 560 -13.42 -50.82 17.45
N MET A 561 -14.62 -50.22 17.45
CA MET A 561 -15.85 -50.88 17.89
C MET A 561 -15.71 -51.57 19.27
N ILE A 562 -15.06 -50.91 20.22
CA ILE A 562 -14.90 -51.45 21.58
C ILE A 562 -16.30 -51.53 22.20
N THR A 563 -16.72 -52.75 22.53
CA THR A 563 -17.97 -53.04 23.23
C THR A 563 -17.66 -53.70 24.57
N SER A 564 -18.62 -53.65 25.47
CA SER A 564 -18.51 -54.31 26.77
C SER A 564 -19.86 -54.89 27.16
N GLN A 565 -19.85 -56.11 27.66
CA GLN A 565 -21.04 -56.89 28.00
C GLN A 565 -20.83 -57.49 29.39
N ALA A 566 -21.73 -57.20 30.31
CA ALA A 566 -21.78 -57.93 31.58
C ALA A 566 -22.37 -59.33 31.32
N ASP A 567 -21.72 -60.35 31.88
CA ASP A 567 -22.23 -61.71 31.82
C ASP A 567 -23.43 -61.87 32.77
N PRO A 568 -24.56 -62.47 32.34
CA PRO A 568 -25.75 -62.59 33.20
C PRO A 568 -25.60 -63.55 34.38
N PHE A 569 -24.56 -64.39 34.42
CA PHE A 569 -24.42 -65.51 35.36
C PHE A 569 -23.13 -65.46 36.19
N SER A 570 -22.28 -64.45 35.97
CA SER A 570 -21.01 -64.27 36.67
C SER A 570 -20.74 -62.77 36.90
N HIS A 571 -19.93 -62.42 37.90
CA HIS A 571 -19.47 -61.04 38.15
C HIS A 571 -18.38 -60.62 37.13
N MET A 572 -18.63 -60.92 35.85
CA MET A 572 -17.69 -60.80 34.75
C MET A 572 -18.13 -59.72 33.77
N ILE A 573 -17.19 -58.90 33.32
CA ILE A 573 -17.36 -58.04 32.14
C ILE A 573 -16.48 -58.58 31.01
N ARG A 574 -17.09 -58.91 29.87
CA ARG A 574 -16.38 -59.19 28.62
C ARG A 574 -16.23 -57.89 27.85
N VAL A 575 -14.98 -57.52 27.56
CA VAL A 575 -14.61 -56.48 26.60
C VAL A 575 -14.32 -57.15 25.26
N SER A 576 -14.76 -56.56 24.15
CA SER A 576 -14.40 -57.01 22.79
C SER A 576 -14.20 -55.81 21.86
N TRP A 577 -13.37 -55.97 20.84
CA TRP A 577 -13.05 -54.95 19.84
C TRP A 577 -12.71 -55.59 18.49
N THR A 578 -12.53 -54.76 17.46
CA THR A 578 -11.87 -55.12 16.19
C THR A 578 -10.74 -54.11 15.92
N ASP A 579 -9.96 -54.31 14.87
CA ASP A 579 -9.07 -53.29 14.30
C ASP A 579 -9.08 -53.43 12.76
N LEU A 580 -8.23 -52.68 12.04
CA LEU A 580 -8.21 -52.70 10.57
C LEU A 580 -7.29 -53.79 9.99
N GLU A 581 -6.35 -54.34 10.77
CA GLU A 581 -5.40 -55.37 10.33
C GLU A 581 -5.90 -56.80 10.64
N GLY A 582 -6.81 -56.93 11.59
CA GLY A 582 -7.33 -58.20 12.06
C GLY A 582 -6.22 -59.11 12.60
N ASP A 583 -6.35 -60.41 12.34
CA ASP A 583 -5.35 -61.42 12.66
C ASP A 583 -4.33 -61.64 11.52
N VAL A 584 -4.28 -60.75 10.52
CA VAL A 584 -3.46 -60.93 9.30
C VAL A 584 -1.96 -61.05 9.63
N LEU A 585 -1.45 -60.23 10.54
CA LEU A 585 -0.06 -60.31 11.01
C LEU A 585 0.26 -61.69 11.64
N SER A 586 -0.71 -62.30 12.31
CA SER A 586 -0.55 -63.62 12.92
C SER A 586 -0.66 -64.74 11.88
N ARG A 587 -1.62 -64.65 10.95
CA ARG A 587 -1.84 -65.65 9.90
C ARG A 587 -0.73 -65.67 8.84
N LEU A 588 -0.21 -64.52 8.42
CA LEU A 588 0.77 -64.42 7.33
C LEU A 588 2.22 -64.41 7.80
N HIS A 589 2.50 -63.80 8.97
CA HIS A 589 3.87 -63.57 9.43
C HIS A 589 4.20 -64.26 10.77
N GLY A 590 3.24 -64.96 11.39
CA GLY A 590 3.43 -65.65 12.67
C GLY A 590 3.66 -64.71 13.86
N LEU A 591 3.45 -63.40 13.67
CA LEU A 591 3.57 -62.42 14.74
C LEU A 591 2.39 -62.58 15.72
N ASP A 592 2.61 -62.29 17.00
CA ASP A 592 1.56 -62.30 18.02
C ASP A 592 1.54 -60.93 18.75
N PRO A 593 1.06 -59.88 18.06
CA PRO A 593 1.08 -58.53 18.59
C PRO A 593 0.12 -58.45 19.79
N LYS A 594 0.51 -57.77 20.87
CA LYS A 594 -0.24 -57.78 22.13
C LYS A 594 -1.13 -56.55 22.30
N CYS A 595 -2.36 -56.75 22.76
CA CYS A 595 -3.27 -55.67 23.13
C CYS A 595 -3.35 -55.53 24.65
N ARG A 596 -3.39 -54.29 25.14
CA ARG A 596 -3.59 -53.93 26.54
C ARG A 596 -5.04 -53.48 26.73
N VAL A 597 -5.73 -54.12 27.66
CA VAL A 597 -7.08 -53.74 28.09
C VAL A 597 -7.02 -53.35 29.56
N THR A 598 -7.40 -52.12 29.87
CA THR A 598 -7.55 -51.62 31.25
C THR A 598 -9.01 -51.30 31.51
N LEU A 599 -9.62 -51.93 32.51
CA LEU A 599 -11.02 -51.78 32.87
C LEU A 599 -11.16 -50.78 34.03
N HIS A 600 -11.26 -49.50 33.69
CA HIS A 600 -11.27 -48.39 34.65
C HIS A 600 -12.60 -48.29 35.40
N GLN A 601 -12.54 -47.98 36.70
CA GLN A 601 -13.73 -47.61 37.49
C GLN A 601 -14.12 -46.15 37.18
N GLU A 602 -15.36 -45.90 36.78
CA GLU A 602 -15.86 -44.56 36.45
C GLU A 602 -15.72 -43.60 37.65
N SER A 603 -16.00 -44.09 38.86
CA SER A 603 -15.95 -43.33 40.13
C SER A 603 -14.56 -42.77 40.50
N THR A 604 -13.47 -43.43 40.09
CA THR A 604 -12.09 -43.04 40.42
C THR A 604 -11.27 -42.60 39.21
N CYS A 605 -11.69 -42.97 38.00
CA CYS A 605 -10.90 -42.86 36.79
C CYS A 605 -11.64 -42.24 35.59
N ALA A 606 -12.83 -41.63 35.75
CA ALA A 606 -13.58 -40.98 34.65
C ALA A 606 -12.72 -40.12 33.71
N SER A 607 -11.73 -39.38 34.23
CA SER A 607 -10.79 -38.58 33.43
C SER A 607 -9.97 -39.39 32.42
N ARG A 608 -9.66 -40.66 32.72
CA ARG A 608 -8.89 -41.58 31.85
C ARG A 608 -9.58 -41.89 30.53
N ARG A 609 -10.90 -41.69 30.44
CA ARG A 609 -11.66 -41.76 29.18
C ARG A 609 -11.10 -40.78 28.11
N GLY A 610 -10.48 -39.69 28.56
CA GLY A 610 -9.82 -38.70 27.72
C GLY A 610 -8.41 -39.09 27.24
N ASP A 611 -7.76 -40.11 27.80
CA ASP A 611 -6.40 -40.50 27.44
C ASP A 611 -6.37 -40.97 25.96
N LEU A 612 -5.49 -40.37 25.15
CA LEU A 612 -5.41 -40.61 23.70
C LEU A 612 -4.34 -41.64 23.33
N LEU A 613 -3.20 -41.60 24.03
CA LEU A 613 -1.99 -42.39 23.75
C LEU A 613 -1.58 -43.20 24.99
N LEU A 614 -1.07 -44.42 24.77
CA LEU A 614 -0.41 -45.20 25.83
C LEU A 614 1.01 -44.66 26.08
N ILE A 615 1.14 -43.76 27.06
CA ILE A 615 2.42 -43.18 27.47
C ILE A 615 3.10 -44.08 28.52
N GLY A 616 4.25 -44.66 28.15
CA GLY A 616 5.26 -45.19 29.07
C GLY A 616 4.90 -46.45 29.86
N LEU A 617 5.32 -47.63 29.38
CA LEU A 617 5.67 -48.80 30.21
C LEU A 617 6.44 -49.86 29.39
N CYS A 618 7.53 -49.46 28.73
CA CYS A 618 8.49 -50.40 28.15
C CYS A 618 9.56 -50.72 29.20
N ALA A 619 9.37 -51.82 29.92
CA ALA A 619 10.38 -52.36 30.81
C ALA A 619 11.45 -53.13 30.02
N ASP A 620 12.63 -52.52 29.92
CA ASP A 620 13.94 -53.16 30.04
C ASP A 620 14.04 -54.67 29.68
N GLN A 621 14.37 -54.95 28.42
CA GLN A 621 15.04 -56.20 28.03
C GLN A 621 16.17 -55.91 27.03
N GLY A 622 17.34 -55.61 27.59
CA GLY A 622 18.62 -55.97 26.99
C GLY A 622 19.17 -55.04 25.91
N LEU A 623 19.95 -54.05 26.35
CA LEU A 623 21.38 -53.97 26.00
C LEU A 623 22.05 -52.97 26.94
N ALA A 624 23.09 -53.43 27.64
CA ALA A 624 23.88 -52.56 28.50
C ALA A 624 24.83 -51.73 27.64
N ASP A 625 24.74 -50.40 27.72
CA ASP A 625 25.94 -49.59 27.56
C ASP A 625 25.89 -48.29 28.39
N SER A 626 27.08 -47.75 28.65
CA SER A 626 27.32 -46.77 29.72
C SER A 626 27.27 -45.29 29.27
N SER A 627 27.05 -44.39 30.24
CA SER A 627 26.90 -42.92 30.09
C SER A 627 25.59 -42.49 29.38
N THR A 628 24.90 -41.42 29.77
CA THR A 628 25.34 -40.20 30.46
C THR A 628 24.30 -39.72 31.48
N SER A 629 24.69 -38.97 32.50
CA SER A 629 23.76 -38.45 33.51
C SER A 629 23.06 -37.16 33.04
N SER A 630 21.76 -37.24 32.74
CA SER A 630 20.89 -36.08 32.49
C SER A 630 19.56 -36.23 33.23
N ARG A 631 19.54 -35.77 34.48
CA ARG A 631 18.30 -35.64 35.26
C ARG A 631 17.43 -34.52 34.67
N LEU A 632 16.49 -34.87 33.79
CA LEU A 632 15.31 -34.06 33.53
C LEU A 632 14.14 -34.60 34.34
N SER A 633 13.47 -33.71 35.07
CA SER A 633 12.39 -34.03 36.00
C SER A 633 11.13 -34.40 35.23
N ILE A 634 10.84 -35.71 35.14
CA ILE A 634 9.52 -36.21 34.74
C ILE A 634 8.53 -35.84 35.85
N THR A 635 7.74 -34.81 35.61
CA THR A 635 6.62 -34.41 36.46
C THR A 635 5.29 -34.90 35.88
N GLU A 636 4.52 -35.58 36.72
CA GLU A 636 3.05 -35.72 36.70
C GLU A 636 2.35 -36.62 35.65
N ALA A 637 3.03 -37.20 34.67
CA ALA A 637 2.38 -38.15 33.74
C ALA A 637 2.22 -39.57 34.32
N THR A 638 0.97 -39.93 34.63
CA THR A 638 0.44 -41.28 34.95
C THR A 638 0.88 -41.97 36.26
N ASN A 639 0.21 -41.62 37.37
CA ASN A 639 0.00 -42.59 38.46
C ASN A 639 -0.79 -43.80 37.92
N PRO A 640 -0.29 -45.05 37.98
CA PRO A 640 -1.04 -46.22 37.58
C PRO A 640 -2.20 -46.43 38.56
N CYS A 641 -3.44 -46.30 38.06
CA CYS A 641 -4.62 -46.63 38.84
C CYS A 641 -4.66 -48.13 39.14
N GLN A 642 -5.19 -48.52 40.29
CA GLN A 642 -5.35 -49.94 40.69
C GLN A 642 -6.52 -50.63 39.98
N CYS A 643 -6.88 -50.19 38.77
CA CYS A 643 -7.95 -50.77 37.98
C CYS A 643 -7.49 -52.09 37.33
N PRO A 644 -8.37 -53.10 37.18
CA PRO A 644 -8.03 -54.36 36.52
C PRO A 644 -7.45 -54.15 35.12
N GLN A 645 -6.35 -54.82 34.82
CA GLN A 645 -5.68 -54.77 33.51
C GLN A 645 -5.36 -56.19 33.04
N LYS A 646 -5.56 -56.48 31.75
CA LYS A 646 -5.10 -57.70 31.08
C LYS A 646 -4.32 -57.35 29.82
N ILE A 647 -3.32 -58.17 29.49
CA ILE A 647 -2.60 -58.14 28.21
C ILE A 647 -2.91 -59.46 27.51
N VAL A 648 -3.43 -59.38 26.28
CA VAL A 648 -3.93 -60.53 25.50
C VAL A 648 -3.39 -60.49 24.07
N SER A 649 -3.58 -61.56 23.29
CA SER A 649 -3.23 -61.53 21.86
C SER A 649 -4.21 -60.64 21.11
N GLN A 650 -3.74 -59.91 20.09
CA GLN A 650 -4.61 -59.15 19.19
C GLN A 650 -5.70 -60.05 18.58
N LYS A 651 -5.34 -61.29 18.19
CA LYS A 651 -6.25 -62.25 17.56
C LYS A 651 -7.38 -62.75 18.47
N ASP A 652 -7.29 -62.51 19.78
CA ASP A 652 -8.32 -62.94 20.74
C ASP A 652 -9.57 -62.03 20.66
N PHE A 653 -9.41 -60.80 20.14
CA PHE A 653 -10.46 -59.77 19.97
C PHE A 653 -11.35 -59.50 21.20
N GLY A 654 -10.87 -59.89 22.39
CA GLY A 654 -11.59 -59.70 23.63
C GLY A 654 -10.79 -60.06 24.88
N ALA A 655 -11.29 -59.59 26.01
CA ALA A 655 -10.77 -59.89 27.33
C ALA A 655 -11.93 -59.99 28.33
N ASN A 656 -11.99 -61.10 29.07
CA ASN A 656 -12.91 -61.27 30.20
C ASN A 656 -12.28 -60.69 31.47
N PHE A 657 -13.04 -60.01 32.32
CA PHE A 657 -12.61 -59.53 33.62
C PHE A 657 -13.57 -60.02 34.70
N ASP A 658 -13.04 -60.81 35.62
CA ASP A 658 -13.77 -61.54 36.65
C ASP A 658 -13.65 -60.83 38.02
N ASP A 659 -14.42 -61.27 39.02
CA ASP A 659 -14.38 -60.78 40.41
C ASP A 659 -14.56 -59.25 40.58
N LEU A 660 -15.40 -58.63 39.76
CA LEU A 660 -15.65 -57.19 39.75
C LEU A 660 -16.73 -56.76 40.77
N ASP A 661 -16.64 -55.53 41.29
CA ASP A 661 -17.63 -54.97 42.21
C ASP A 661 -18.90 -54.56 41.44
N HIS A 662 -19.99 -55.29 41.66
CA HIS A 662 -21.32 -55.03 41.09
C HIS A 662 -21.89 -53.64 41.43
N LYS A 663 -21.32 -52.90 42.39
CA LYS A 663 -21.71 -51.52 42.73
C LYS A 663 -20.93 -50.45 41.97
N GLN A 664 -19.84 -50.80 41.29
CA GLN A 664 -19.05 -49.87 40.49
C GLN A 664 -19.44 -49.98 39.01
N HIS A 665 -19.40 -48.85 38.32
CA HIS A 665 -19.46 -48.82 36.86
C HIS A 665 -18.03 -48.84 36.31
N TYR A 666 -17.81 -49.61 35.25
CA TYR A 666 -16.52 -49.80 34.62
C TYR A 666 -16.56 -49.48 33.12
N PHE A 667 -15.50 -48.90 32.59
CA PHE A 667 -15.30 -48.69 31.15
C PHE A 667 -13.91 -49.19 30.71
N PRO A 668 -13.79 -49.86 29.55
CA PRO A 668 -12.50 -50.29 29.05
C PRO A 668 -11.77 -49.17 28.32
N MET A 669 -10.45 -49.15 28.46
CA MET A 669 -9.51 -48.48 27.57
C MET A 669 -8.68 -49.58 26.90
N VAL A 670 -8.72 -49.64 25.57
CA VAL A 670 -8.02 -50.67 24.77
C VAL A 670 -7.04 -49.98 23.83
N SER A 671 -5.79 -50.45 23.83
CA SER A 671 -4.73 -50.05 22.90
C SER A 671 -3.86 -51.25 22.53
N ARG A 672 -2.99 -51.09 21.55
CA ARG A 672 -1.79 -51.93 21.42
C ARG A 672 -0.94 -51.80 22.69
N ASN A 673 -0.17 -52.83 23.05
CA ASN A 673 0.74 -52.81 24.20
C ASN A 673 2.11 -52.20 23.84
N ASP A 674 2.09 -51.13 23.06
CA ASP A 674 3.26 -50.48 22.46
C ASP A 674 3.28 -49.00 22.85
N CYS A 675 4.47 -48.39 22.94
CA CYS A 675 4.58 -47.00 23.39
C CYS A 675 3.99 -46.04 22.35
N ASN A 676 3.21 -45.05 22.80
CA ASN A 676 2.42 -44.14 21.98
C ASN A 676 1.31 -44.79 21.13
N ALA A 677 0.90 -46.02 21.45
CA ALA A 677 -0.25 -46.66 20.81
C ALA A 677 -1.55 -45.89 21.04
N PHE A 678 -2.43 -45.87 20.03
CA PHE A 678 -3.72 -45.18 20.10
C PHE A 678 -4.72 -45.97 20.94
N PHE A 679 -5.42 -45.27 21.84
CA PHE A 679 -6.57 -45.83 22.55
C PHE A 679 -7.84 -45.69 21.72
N GLY A 680 -8.54 -46.81 21.48
CA GLY A 680 -9.87 -46.81 20.87
C GLY A 680 -10.91 -46.01 21.66
N LEU A 681 -12.08 -45.75 21.05
CA LEU A 681 -13.17 -45.03 21.72
C LEU A 681 -13.80 -45.91 22.81
N ALA A 682 -13.67 -45.49 24.07
CA ALA A 682 -14.24 -46.21 25.20
C ALA A 682 -15.79 -46.15 25.21
N PRO A 683 -16.50 -47.30 25.30
CA PRO A 683 -17.96 -47.34 25.40
C PRO A 683 -18.46 -46.81 26.75
N GLU A 684 -19.78 -46.66 26.88
CA GLU A 684 -20.40 -46.27 28.15
C GLU A 684 -20.06 -47.23 29.30
N SER A 685 -19.97 -46.69 30.52
CA SER A 685 -19.57 -47.46 31.70
C SER A 685 -20.70 -48.34 32.24
N LEU A 686 -20.43 -49.63 32.43
CA LEU A 686 -21.42 -50.59 32.89
C LEU A 686 -21.00 -51.30 34.18
N SER A 687 -21.98 -51.70 34.98
CA SER A 687 -21.77 -52.48 36.21
C SER A 687 -21.93 -53.99 35.93
N PRO A 688 -21.16 -54.86 36.60
CA PRO A 688 -21.41 -56.31 36.59
C PRO A 688 -22.81 -56.65 37.09
N VAL A 689 -23.46 -57.65 36.50
CA VAL A 689 -24.80 -58.09 36.95
C VAL A 689 -24.71 -58.64 38.37
N ALA A 690 -25.57 -58.16 39.25
CA ALA A 690 -25.72 -58.70 40.60
C ALA A 690 -26.58 -59.97 40.57
N ILE A 691 -26.07 -61.08 41.10
CA ILE A 691 -26.82 -62.34 41.22
C ILE A 691 -27.91 -62.16 42.28
N SER A 692 -29.12 -61.79 41.86
CA SER A 692 -30.30 -61.75 42.70
C SER A 692 -30.83 -63.16 42.95
N ILE A 693 -30.43 -63.78 44.07
CA ILE A 693 -31.10 -64.99 44.58
C ILE A 693 -32.55 -64.61 44.91
N GLY A 694 -33.50 -65.12 44.11
CA GLY A 694 -34.86 -64.64 44.12
C GLY A 694 -35.71 -65.13 45.29
N ILE A 695 -36.41 -64.20 45.93
CA ILE A 695 -37.70 -64.46 46.60
C ILE A 695 -38.73 -63.50 45.97
N LYS A 696 -39.67 -64.08 45.21
CA LYS A 696 -40.95 -63.45 44.77
C LYS A 696 -41.95 -63.43 45.94
N PRO A 697 -43.08 -62.67 45.94
CA PRO A 697 -43.86 -62.19 44.77
C PRO A 697 -44.36 -60.71 44.97
N GLU A 698 -45.33 -60.08 44.27
CA GLU A 698 -46.06 -60.32 43.00
C GLU A 698 -46.69 -59.01 42.47
N ASN A 699 -46.98 -58.93 41.15
CA ASN A 699 -47.97 -58.04 40.49
C ASN A 699 -47.78 -56.50 40.62
N SER A 700 -48.22 -55.64 39.68
CA SER A 700 -49.02 -55.81 38.46
C SER A 700 -48.56 -54.85 37.33
N SER A 701 -49.00 -55.14 36.11
CA SER A 701 -48.72 -54.39 34.88
C SER A 701 -49.82 -53.32 34.58
N PRO A 702 -49.98 -52.77 33.35
CA PRO A 702 -49.21 -51.59 32.91
C PRO A 702 -50.12 -50.48 32.30
N THR A 703 -49.60 -49.25 32.08
CA THR A 703 -49.97 -48.44 30.89
C THR A 703 -49.10 -47.20 30.68
N ALA A 704 -48.57 -47.06 29.47
CA ALA A 704 -48.33 -45.75 28.82
C ALA A 704 -49.67 -45.28 28.17
N PRO A 705 -49.88 -44.05 27.60
CA PRO A 705 -48.90 -43.40 26.72
C PRO A 705 -48.97 -41.85 26.49
N ARG A 706 -48.00 -41.36 25.69
CA ARG A 706 -48.12 -40.36 24.59
C ARG A 706 -48.70 -38.94 24.83
N SER A 707 -47.79 -37.97 24.76
CA SER A 707 -47.71 -36.91 23.72
C SER A 707 -48.98 -36.41 23.01
N ARG A 708 -49.16 -35.07 22.95
CA ARG A 708 -49.47 -34.37 21.68
C ARG A 708 -49.17 -32.87 21.68
N GLU A 709 -48.63 -32.38 20.57
CA GLU A 709 -48.57 -30.97 20.18
C GLU A 709 -49.95 -30.44 19.75
N VAL A 710 -50.19 -29.13 19.85
CA VAL A 710 -51.00 -28.35 18.88
C VAL A 710 -50.42 -26.93 18.74
N ARG A 711 -50.17 -26.49 17.51
CA ARG A 711 -49.95 -25.07 17.12
C ARG A 711 -51.29 -24.37 16.88
N SER A 712 -51.37 -23.06 17.13
CA SER A 712 -52.22 -22.15 16.34
C SER A 712 -51.69 -20.71 16.35
N HIS A 713 -52.19 -19.89 15.40
CA HIS A 713 -51.56 -18.68 14.87
C HIS A 713 -52.11 -17.35 15.42
N ASP A 714 -51.28 -16.32 15.29
CA ASP A 714 -51.54 -14.88 15.04
C ASP A 714 -52.65 -14.14 15.83
N ARG A 715 -52.27 -13.06 16.55
CA ARG A 715 -52.26 -11.70 15.96
C ARG A 715 -51.66 -10.62 16.88
N SER A 716 -50.93 -9.73 16.23
CA SER A 716 -50.49 -8.37 16.61
C SER A 716 -51.30 -7.60 17.68
N SER A 717 -50.59 -6.95 18.62
CA SER A 717 -50.56 -5.48 18.80
C SER A 717 -49.64 -5.07 19.96
N ASP A 718 -49.09 -3.85 19.90
CA ASP A 718 -48.35 -3.20 20.99
C ASP A 718 -49.06 -3.23 22.35
N GLY A 719 -48.29 -3.38 23.43
CA GLY A 719 -48.80 -3.35 24.80
C GLY A 719 -47.77 -3.75 25.83
N SER A 720 -47.04 -2.76 26.34
CA SER A 720 -46.10 -2.87 27.47
C SER A 720 -46.64 -3.68 28.66
N ASP A 721 -45.85 -4.63 29.17
CA ASP A 721 -46.08 -5.16 30.52
C ASP A 721 -44.77 -5.62 31.19
N SER A 722 -44.44 -5.01 32.33
CA SER A 722 -43.84 -5.65 33.51
C SER A 722 -43.60 -4.62 34.61
N SER A 723 -44.60 -4.55 35.47
CA SER A 723 -44.51 -4.19 36.87
C SER A 723 -43.14 -4.37 37.53
N ASN A 724 -42.65 -3.24 38.06
CA ASN A 724 -42.33 -3.06 39.47
C ASN A 724 -41.40 -4.08 40.15
N LEU A 725 -40.17 -3.63 40.43
CA LEU A 725 -39.68 -3.63 41.81
C LEU A 725 -38.79 -2.41 42.11
N ARG A 726 -39.43 -1.40 42.70
CA ARG A 726 -38.87 -0.46 43.70
C ARG A 726 -37.83 0.59 43.23
N ASN A 727 -38.33 1.77 42.88
CA ASN A 727 -37.63 3.05 43.07
C ASN A 727 -38.63 4.12 43.53
N GLN A 728 -38.29 4.91 44.57
CA GLN A 728 -39.08 6.06 45.03
C GLN A 728 -38.18 7.24 45.40
N TYR A 729 -38.38 8.33 44.66
CA TYR A 729 -38.30 9.76 44.99
C TYR A 729 -37.36 10.29 46.09
N GLY A 730 -36.58 11.29 45.68
CA GLY A 730 -35.98 12.32 46.52
C GLY A 730 -35.52 13.49 45.64
N ASP A 731 -36.37 14.51 45.48
CA ASP A 731 -36.08 15.76 44.76
C ASP A 731 -36.49 16.97 45.64
N SER A 732 -35.95 18.16 45.34
CA SER A 732 -35.81 19.37 46.17
C SER A 732 -34.83 19.20 47.35
N GLY A 733 -33.85 20.07 47.60
CA GLY A 733 -33.40 21.24 46.84
C GLY A 733 -34.01 22.56 47.31
N TYR A 734 -33.36 23.23 48.28
CA TYR A 734 -33.39 24.69 48.54
C TYR A 734 -32.48 25.03 49.74
N GLU A 735 -31.57 26.02 49.58
CA GLU A 735 -31.30 27.12 50.53
C GLU A 735 -30.83 28.32 49.64
N ASN A 736 -31.54 29.44 49.59
CA ASN A 736 -31.54 30.60 50.51
C ASN A 736 -30.23 31.44 50.42
N GLU A 737 -30.27 32.78 50.39
CA GLU A 737 -31.31 33.74 50.82
C GLU A 737 -31.65 34.85 49.79
N SER A 738 -32.82 35.46 49.98
CA SER A 738 -33.39 36.64 49.27
C SER A 738 -33.24 37.90 50.18
N PRO A 739 -33.94 39.07 50.06
CA PRO A 739 -35.06 39.51 49.21
C PRO A 739 -34.92 40.99 48.68
N SER A 740 -35.85 41.67 47.99
CA SER A 740 -37.12 41.37 47.29
C SER A 740 -37.45 42.52 46.30
N ASN A 741 -38.27 42.25 45.29
CA ASN A 741 -38.74 43.20 44.27
C ASN A 741 -39.65 44.33 44.82
N SER A 742 -39.69 45.50 44.14
CA SER A 742 -40.82 45.87 43.25
C SER A 742 -40.79 47.34 42.76
N ILE A 743 -41.40 47.59 41.60
CA ILE A 743 -41.72 48.92 41.05
C ILE A 743 -43.26 48.99 40.90
N PRO A 744 -43.92 50.07 41.32
CA PRO A 744 -44.64 50.90 40.34
C PRO A 744 -44.52 52.42 40.57
N ASN A 745 -44.50 53.16 39.45
CA ASN A 745 -44.72 54.62 39.35
C ASN A 745 -46.20 54.98 39.64
N PRO A 746 -46.64 56.26 39.75
CA PRO A 746 -45.87 57.53 39.73
C PRO A 746 -46.31 58.58 40.79
N SER A 747 -45.70 59.78 40.72
CA SER A 747 -46.29 61.12 40.99
C SER A 747 -45.98 61.85 42.32
N ALA A 748 -45.72 63.15 42.12
CA ALA A 748 -46.10 64.27 42.98
C ALA A 748 -45.28 64.59 44.26
N SER A 749 -44.49 65.66 44.09
CA SER A 749 -44.56 66.87 44.93
C SER A 749 -43.87 66.90 46.30
N ARG A 750 -42.97 67.90 46.43
CA ARG A 750 -42.85 68.82 47.58
C ARG A 750 -42.29 68.19 48.89
N SER A 751 -41.57 68.89 49.74
CA SER A 751 -41.04 70.26 49.76
C SER A 751 -40.23 70.45 51.05
N ILE A 752 -39.37 71.48 51.10
CA ILE A 752 -39.00 72.21 52.35
C ILE A 752 -38.08 71.34 53.28
N THR A 753 -37.08 71.87 53.98
CA THR A 753 -36.98 73.11 54.78
C THR A 753 -35.57 73.68 54.66
N GLN A 754 -35.41 74.96 54.32
CA GLN A 754 -34.92 76.04 55.22
C GLN A 754 -33.41 75.94 55.58
N SER A 755 -32.64 77.02 55.64
CA SER A 755 -32.91 78.39 56.16
C SER A 755 -31.73 79.30 55.75
N TYR A 756 -31.74 80.65 55.76
CA TYR A 756 -32.68 81.77 56.00
C TYR A 756 -31.89 83.04 55.51
N SER A 757 -32.40 84.25 55.24
CA SER A 757 -33.75 84.83 55.22
C SER A 757 -33.71 86.29 54.67
N ASN A 758 -34.75 86.69 53.91
CA ASN A 758 -35.46 88.00 53.92
C ASN A 758 -34.68 89.32 53.59
N GLY A 759 -35.32 90.37 53.04
CA GLY A 759 -36.72 90.60 52.64
C GLY A 759 -36.85 91.82 51.68
N LEU A 760 -37.85 91.91 50.78
CA LEU A 760 -39.29 92.23 51.00
C LEU A 760 -39.50 93.67 51.54
N LEU A 761 -40.10 94.63 50.82
CA LEU A 761 -41.53 94.85 50.44
C LEU A 761 -41.61 96.15 49.57
N SER A 762 -42.68 96.60 48.88
CA SER A 762 -43.95 96.03 48.37
C SER A 762 -44.57 96.99 47.31
N SER A 763 -45.65 96.55 46.66
CA SER A 763 -46.50 97.20 45.65
C SER A 763 -47.12 98.57 45.99
N GLY A 764 -47.55 99.32 44.94
CA GLY A 764 -48.55 100.41 45.10
C GLY A 764 -48.87 101.18 43.80
N THR A 765 -50.04 100.96 43.20
CA THR A 765 -50.57 101.65 42.01
C THR A 765 -51.10 103.07 42.30
N SER A 766 -51.00 104.02 41.34
CA SER A 766 -52.15 104.86 40.92
C SER A 766 -51.93 105.69 39.65
N ARG A 767 -53.03 106.02 38.95
CA ARG A 767 -53.13 107.04 37.88
C ARG A 767 -53.64 108.37 38.46
N ARG A 768 -53.31 109.52 37.85
CA ARG A 768 -54.32 110.53 37.39
C ARG A 768 -53.74 111.66 36.51
N TYR A 769 -54.66 112.35 35.85
CA TYR A 769 -54.52 113.41 34.84
C TYR A 769 -54.56 114.83 35.45
N ALA A 770 -54.40 115.84 34.55
CA ALA A 770 -54.76 117.27 34.65
C ALA A 770 -53.61 118.19 35.11
N SER A 771 -53.43 119.43 34.66
CA SER A 771 -53.82 120.27 33.49
C SER A 771 -53.27 121.69 33.80
N PRO A 772 -53.29 122.68 32.88
CA PRO A 772 -52.42 123.86 32.97
C PRO A 772 -53.01 125.05 33.75
N GLY A 773 -52.15 126.00 34.16
CA GLY A 773 -52.55 127.25 34.83
C GLY A 773 -51.71 128.47 34.42
N ASN A 774 -52.36 129.43 33.74
CA ASN A 774 -51.84 130.78 33.48
C ASN A 774 -51.84 131.64 34.76
N VAL A 775 -50.91 132.60 34.88
CA VAL A 775 -51.23 133.96 35.39
C VAL A 775 -50.34 135.00 34.68
N SER A 776 -50.94 136.13 34.27
CA SER A 776 -50.28 137.33 33.69
C SER A 776 -50.02 138.37 34.82
N PRO A 777 -50.02 139.69 34.55
CA PRO A 777 -49.19 140.51 33.68
C PRO A 777 -48.30 141.49 34.51
N VAL A 778 -47.46 142.32 33.86
CA VAL A 778 -47.24 143.76 34.20
C VAL A 778 -46.35 144.40 33.12
N SER A 779 -46.61 145.68 32.85
CA SER A 779 -46.04 146.52 31.79
C SER A 779 -44.64 147.08 32.08
N GLY A 780 -43.79 147.24 31.05
CA GLY A 780 -42.69 148.21 31.09
C GLY A 780 -41.55 147.99 30.08
N SER A 781 -41.36 148.94 29.16
CA SER A 781 -40.16 149.14 28.32
C SER A 781 -39.67 147.96 27.47
N ALA A 782 -40.13 147.92 26.22
CA ALA A 782 -39.62 147.02 25.19
C ALA A 782 -38.15 147.31 24.75
N THR A 783 -37.66 146.50 23.81
CA THR A 783 -36.50 146.76 22.91
C THR A 783 -35.07 146.44 23.40
N ARG A 784 -34.85 145.71 24.51
CA ARG A 784 -33.51 145.10 24.80
C ARG A 784 -33.50 143.61 25.18
N VAL A 785 -34.56 143.06 25.77
CA VAL A 785 -34.57 141.65 26.25
C VAL A 785 -34.68 140.62 25.11
N GLY A 786 -35.23 140.99 23.94
CA GLY A 786 -35.44 140.05 22.83
C GLY A 786 -34.13 139.51 22.20
N GLN A 787 -33.12 140.36 22.04
CA GLN A 787 -31.88 140.00 21.34
C GLN A 787 -31.02 139.00 22.13
N ASP A 788 -30.97 139.13 23.45
CA ASP A 788 -30.23 138.20 24.31
C ASP A 788 -30.91 136.82 24.39
N ILE A 789 -32.24 136.78 24.34
CA ILE A 789 -33.01 135.52 24.30
C ILE A 789 -32.78 134.78 22.98
N GLU A 790 -32.81 135.46 21.82
CA GLU A 790 -32.52 134.83 20.53
C GLU A 790 -31.08 134.29 20.46
N GLN A 791 -30.08 135.03 20.96
CA GLN A 791 -28.69 134.54 20.99
C GLN A 791 -28.52 133.32 21.91
N LEU A 792 -29.16 133.30 23.08
CA LEU A 792 -29.11 132.15 23.98
C LEU A 792 -29.86 130.94 23.42
N GLN A 793 -30.98 131.14 22.72
CA GLN A 793 -31.71 130.08 22.02
C GLN A 793 -30.86 129.47 20.89
N ALA A 794 -30.30 130.29 19.99
CA ALA A 794 -29.43 129.82 18.92
C ALA A 794 -28.18 129.08 19.43
N LYS A 795 -27.59 129.53 20.54
CA LYS A 795 -26.45 128.86 21.17
C LYS A 795 -26.86 127.53 21.83
N ASN A 796 -28.06 127.47 22.42
CA ASN A 796 -28.60 126.23 22.99
C ASN A 796 -28.90 125.20 21.89
N GLU A 797 -29.53 125.61 20.79
CA GLU A 797 -29.77 124.78 19.60
C GLU A 797 -28.47 124.23 18.99
N SER A 798 -27.42 125.06 18.88
CA SER A 798 -26.10 124.62 18.44
C SER A 798 -25.49 123.55 19.37
N LEU A 799 -25.71 123.67 20.69
CA LEU A 799 -25.23 122.71 21.67
C LEU A 799 -26.05 121.41 21.67
N THR A 800 -27.38 121.46 21.57
CA THR A 800 -28.20 120.24 21.40
C THR A 800 -27.88 119.51 20.10
N GLY A 801 -27.62 120.23 18.99
CA GLY A 801 -27.12 119.63 17.75
C GLY A 801 -25.79 118.88 17.93
N LYS A 802 -24.82 119.48 18.65
CA LYS A 802 -23.53 118.84 18.97
C LYS A 802 -23.68 117.64 19.92
N ILE A 803 -24.59 117.71 20.88
CA ILE A 803 -24.90 116.60 21.80
C ILE A 803 -25.57 115.46 21.03
N ALA A 804 -26.54 115.74 20.15
CA ALA A 804 -27.18 114.74 19.30
C ALA A 804 -26.16 114.03 18.38
N ALA A 805 -25.26 114.78 17.75
CA ALA A 805 -24.20 114.21 16.90
C ALA A 805 -23.21 113.33 17.70
N LYS A 806 -22.84 113.72 18.93
CA LYS A 806 -22.01 112.88 19.82
C LYS A 806 -22.76 111.63 20.28
N ASN A 807 -24.03 111.75 20.67
CA ASN A 807 -24.86 110.62 21.09
C ASN A 807 -25.08 109.61 19.95
N TRP A 808 -25.23 110.09 18.70
CA TRP A 808 -25.29 109.22 17.52
C TRP A 808 -23.97 108.43 17.35
N LYS A 809 -22.81 109.09 17.37
CA LYS A 809 -21.50 108.41 17.30
C LYS A 809 -21.31 107.40 18.44
N LEU A 810 -21.72 107.74 19.65
CA LEU A 810 -21.62 106.87 20.83
C LEU A 810 -22.57 105.65 20.71
N SER A 811 -23.74 105.80 20.10
CA SER A 811 -24.63 104.70 19.74
C SER A 811 -24.03 103.77 18.68
N THR A 812 -23.39 104.32 17.65
CA THR A 812 -22.69 103.53 16.61
C THR A 812 -21.55 102.72 17.20
N LEU A 813 -20.66 103.35 17.99
CA LEU A 813 -19.56 102.66 18.68
C LEU A 813 -20.05 101.58 19.66
N LYS A 814 -21.17 101.81 20.37
CA LYS A 814 -21.77 100.78 21.23
C LYS A 814 -22.24 99.54 20.46
N LYS A 815 -22.80 99.72 19.25
CA LYS A 815 -23.19 98.59 18.37
C LYS A 815 -21.97 97.83 17.85
N GLU A 816 -20.91 98.56 17.49
CA GLU A 816 -19.67 97.97 17.00
C GLU A 816 -18.94 97.17 18.10
N ILE A 817 -18.84 97.72 19.31
CA ILE A 817 -18.33 96.99 20.49
C ILE A 817 -19.16 95.74 20.75
N ALA A 818 -20.49 95.82 20.77
CA ALA A 818 -21.35 94.65 20.99
C ALA A 818 -21.14 93.57 19.91
N SER A 819 -20.94 93.95 18.64
CA SER A 819 -20.64 93.00 17.57
C SER A 819 -19.26 92.35 17.74
N LEU A 820 -18.25 93.10 18.19
CA LEU A 820 -16.92 92.56 18.46
C LEU A 820 -16.90 91.65 19.70
N THR A 821 -17.68 91.95 20.74
CA THR A 821 -17.81 91.09 21.93
C THR A 821 -18.43 89.74 21.59
N ILE A 822 -19.45 89.70 20.73
CA ILE A 822 -20.04 88.42 20.26
C ILE A 822 -19.00 87.61 19.49
N LYS A 823 -18.33 88.22 18.50
CA LYS A 823 -17.28 87.54 17.72
C LYS A 823 -16.13 87.02 18.58
N LEU A 824 -15.76 87.75 19.65
CA LEU A 824 -14.73 87.28 20.58
C LEU A 824 -15.18 85.98 21.27
N ALA A 825 -16.41 85.96 21.82
CA ALA A 825 -16.97 84.78 22.46
C ALA A 825 -17.06 83.58 21.50
N ASP A 826 -17.53 83.80 20.27
CA ASP A 826 -17.57 82.75 19.23
C ASP A 826 -16.17 82.16 18.98
N THR A 827 -15.13 83.01 18.85
CA THR A 827 -13.74 82.54 18.65
C THR A 827 -13.12 81.88 19.87
N GLU A 828 -13.53 82.24 21.09
CA GLU A 828 -13.10 81.59 22.33
C GLU A 828 -13.69 80.18 22.45
N GLU A 829 -14.96 80.00 22.05
CA GLU A 829 -15.62 78.69 21.99
C GLU A 829 -14.97 77.77 20.93
N GLU A 830 -14.69 78.28 19.72
CA GLU A 830 -13.95 77.55 18.68
C GLU A 830 -12.56 77.11 19.16
N LEU A 831 -11.82 77.99 19.84
CA LEU A 831 -10.50 77.68 20.41
C LEU A 831 -10.59 76.62 21.52
N GLN A 832 -11.65 76.64 22.33
CA GLN A 832 -11.87 75.63 23.37
C GLN A 832 -12.18 74.26 22.76
N ALA A 833 -13.02 74.21 21.72
CA ALA A 833 -13.31 72.98 20.98
C ALA A 833 -12.05 72.39 20.30
N LEU A 834 -11.21 73.24 19.70
CA LEU A 834 -9.93 72.84 19.11
C LEU A 834 -8.96 72.24 20.14
N ARG A 835 -8.88 72.81 21.35
CA ARG A 835 -8.05 72.26 22.45
C ARG A 835 -8.50 70.88 22.88
N LEU A 836 -9.80 70.68 23.09
CA LEU A 836 -10.36 69.38 23.48
C LEU A 836 -10.07 68.29 22.43
N ASN A 837 -10.14 68.64 21.14
CA ASN A 837 -9.80 67.72 20.04
C ASN A 837 -8.29 67.41 19.99
N PHE A 838 -7.43 68.41 20.23
CA PHE A 838 -5.98 68.22 20.32
C PHE A 838 -5.59 67.31 21.49
N ASP A 839 -6.17 67.49 22.67
CA ASP A 839 -5.88 66.64 23.83
C ASP A 839 -6.36 65.20 23.61
N SER A 840 -7.54 65.01 22.98
CA SER A 840 -8.08 63.69 22.61
C SER A 840 -7.23 62.96 21.54
N THR A 841 -6.69 63.69 20.56
CA THR A 841 -5.77 63.10 19.57
C THR A 841 -4.40 62.80 20.17
N LYS A 842 -3.92 63.61 21.11
CA LYS A 842 -2.68 63.38 21.86
C LYS A 842 -2.76 62.13 22.76
N THR A 843 -3.88 61.89 23.44
CA THR A 843 -4.08 60.66 24.23
C THR A 843 -4.13 59.43 23.33
N ALA A 844 -4.86 59.49 22.21
CA ALA A 844 -4.91 58.40 21.22
C ALA A 844 -3.54 58.05 20.63
N PHE A 845 -2.67 59.06 20.41
CA PHE A 845 -1.30 58.84 19.96
C PHE A 845 -0.45 58.12 21.02
N GLY A 846 -0.51 58.53 22.29
CA GLY A 846 0.21 57.87 23.38
C GLY A 846 -0.22 56.42 23.62
N ASP A 847 -1.48 56.06 23.35
CA ASP A 847 -1.94 54.67 23.40
C ASP A 847 -1.50 53.84 22.19
N LEU A 848 -1.28 54.46 21.02
CA LEU A 848 -0.65 53.82 19.87
C LEU A 848 0.85 53.58 20.11
N GLU A 849 1.57 54.51 20.75
CA GLU A 849 2.98 54.32 21.12
C GLU A 849 3.17 53.12 22.07
N LYS A 850 2.33 52.99 23.11
CA LYS A 850 2.35 51.83 24.02
C LYS A 850 2.08 50.51 23.30
N LYS A 851 1.12 50.49 22.36
CA LYS A 851 0.83 49.31 21.54
C LYS A 851 2.00 48.96 20.63
N ASN A 852 2.65 49.95 20.02
CA ASN A 852 3.82 49.73 19.18
C ASN A 852 4.99 49.14 19.98
N ALA A 853 5.28 49.69 21.17
CA ALA A 853 6.32 49.13 22.06
C ALA A 853 6.02 47.68 22.47
N THR A 854 4.75 47.33 22.69
CA THR A 854 4.34 45.94 22.99
C THR A 854 4.59 45.04 21.77
N SER A 855 4.15 45.45 20.58
CA SER A 855 4.40 44.72 19.33
C SER A 855 5.89 44.52 19.04
N GLU A 856 6.74 45.50 19.32
CA GLU A 856 8.20 45.39 19.17
C GLU A 856 8.79 44.30 20.08
N THR A 857 8.31 44.19 21.33
CA THR A 857 8.75 43.09 22.23
C THR A 857 8.27 41.71 21.76
N GLU A 858 7.05 41.59 21.23
CA GLU A 858 6.55 40.34 20.65
C GLU A 858 7.33 39.92 19.39
N VAL A 859 7.71 40.88 18.53
CA VAL A 859 8.52 40.62 17.34
C VAL A 859 9.91 40.11 17.76
N LEU A 860 10.54 40.72 18.77
CA LEU A 860 11.84 40.26 19.28
C LEU A 860 11.77 38.84 19.86
N GLN A 861 10.71 38.52 20.60
CA GLN A 861 10.49 37.17 21.13
C GLN A 861 10.28 36.13 20.01
N LYS A 862 9.50 36.47 18.98
CA LYS A 862 9.28 35.59 17.81
C LYS A 862 10.57 35.41 16.99
N GLN A 863 11.42 36.43 16.90
CA GLN A 863 12.72 36.33 16.23
C GLN A 863 13.64 35.28 16.92
N GLN A 864 13.70 35.29 18.26
CA GLN A 864 14.45 34.28 19.02
C GLN A 864 13.87 32.86 18.84
N GLN A 865 12.55 32.72 18.73
CA GLN A 865 11.91 31.44 18.43
C GLN A 865 12.26 30.94 17.02
N ILE A 866 12.31 31.83 16.02
CA ILE A 866 12.73 31.49 14.65
C ILE A 866 14.18 30.99 14.66
N GLU A 867 15.11 31.70 15.30
CA GLU A 867 16.52 31.29 15.39
C GLU A 867 16.69 29.90 16.04
N THR A 868 15.91 29.63 17.09
CA THR A 868 15.88 28.31 17.75
C THR A 868 15.38 27.19 16.80
N VAL A 869 14.34 27.48 16.02
CA VAL A 869 13.79 26.54 15.03
C VAL A 869 14.75 26.35 13.84
N GLU A 870 15.43 27.39 13.38
CA GLU A 870 16.43 27.29 12.31
C GLU A 870 17.62 26.40 12.69
N GLU A 871 18.07 26.44 13.96
CA GLU A 871 19.11 25.54 14.47
C GLU A 871 18.62 24.08 14.51
N ALA A 872 17.41 23.84 15.01
CA ALA A 872 16.81 22.50 15.02
C ALA A 872 16.63 21.93 13.59
N VAL A 873 16.23 22.77 12.62
CA VAL A 873 16.14 22.39 11.20
C VAL A 873 17.51 22.09 10.60
N ARG A 874 18.57 22.78 11.04
CA ARG A 874 19.95 22.51 10.60
C ARG A 874 20.43 21.14 11.11
N GLN A 875 20.16 20.82 12.38
CA GLN A 875 20.47 19.51 12.96
C GLN A 875 19.75 18.37 12.22
N VAL A 876 18.42 18.49 12.05
CA VAL A 876 17.61 17.49 11.32
C VAL A 876 18.07 17.32 9.87
N ARG A 877 18.61 18.36 9.22
CA ARG A 877 19.21 18.23 7.88
C ARG A 877 20.48 17.38 7.92
N GLY A 878 21.38 17.61 8.87
CA GLY A 878 22.59 16.80 9.03
C GLY A 878 22.27 15.32 9.31
N ASP A 879 21.30 15.07 10.19
CA ASP A 879 20.84 13.70 10.49
C ASP A 879 20.21 13.01 9.27
N LEU A 880 19.49 13.77 8.43
CA LEU A 880 18.92 13.28 7.17
C LEU A 880 20.00 12.96 6.12
N GLU A 881 21.01 13.82 5.97
CA GLU A 881 22.13 13.60 5.05
C GLU A 881 22.93 12.34 5.47
N ALA A 882 23.23 12.19 6.77
CA ALA A 882 23.86 10.99 7.31
C ALA A 882 23.01 9.71 7.13
N SER A 883 21.68 9.83 7.21
CA SER A 883 20.77 8.71 6.95
C SER A 883 20.71 8.33 5.47
N GLN A 884 20.72 9.31 4.56
CA GLN A 884 20.78 9.08 3.12
C GLN A 884 22.07 8.37 2.70
N GLN A 885 23.21 8.76 3.30
CA GLN A 885 24.48 8.08 3.07
C GLN A 885 24.43 6.61 3.49
N ARG A 886 23.94 6.31 4.70
CA ARG A 886 23.74 4.91 5.16
C ARG A 886 22.80 4.12 4.26
N CYS A 887 21.74 4.73 3.73
CA CYS A 887 20.88 4.07 2.74
C CYS A 887 21.61 3.74 1.44
N ALA A 888 22.51 4.60 0.95
CA ALA A 888 23.32 4.33 -0.24
C ALA A 888 24.34 3.20 0.01
N GLU A 889 24.97 3.17 1.18
CA GLU A 889 25.87 2.09 1.62
C GLU A 889 25.15 0.74 1.68
N LEU A 890 23.96 0.70 2.31
CA LEU A 890 23.11 -0.50 2.35
C LEU A 890 22.63 -0.93 0.96
N GLN A 891 22.31 0.00 0.06
CA GLN A 891 21.90 -0.30 -1.30
C GLN A 891 23.05 -0.92 -2.12
N ASN A 892 24.29 -0.44 -1.93
CA ASN A 892 25.48 -1.02 -2.55
C ASN A 892 25.78 -2.42 -2.00
N SER A 893 25.68 -2.60 -0.68
CA SER A 893 25.84 -3.91 -0.04
C SER A 893 24.79 -4.92 -0.54
N PHE A 894 23.52 -4.51 -0.63
CA PHE A 894 22.46 -5.35 -1.20
C PHE A 894 22.72 -5.73 -2.67
N LEU A 895 23.18 -4.79 -3.49
CA LEU A 895 23.53 -5.07 -4.89
C LEU A 895 24.69 -6.07 -5.01
N GLN A 896 25.68 -5.97 -4.12
CA GLN A 896 26.79 -6.94 -4.05
C GLN A 896 26.29 -8.34 -3.66
N SER A 897 25.48 -8.46 -2.60
CA SER A 897 24.88 -9.73 -2.20
C SER A 897 23.96 -10.32 -3.27
N TYR A 898 23.19 -9.49 -3.98
CA TYR A 898 22.34 -9.92 -5.10
C TYR A 898 23.16 -10.52 -6.24
N ASN A 899 24.28 -9.88 -6.62
CA ASN A 899 25.17 -10.42 -7.66
C ASN A 899 25.81 -11.75 -7.23
N VAL A 900 26.26 -11.86 -5.97
CA VAL A 900 26.82 -13.12 -5.43
C VAL A 900 25.78 -14.24 -5.43
N ASN A 901 24.53 -13.96 -5.01
CA ASN A 901 23.46 -14.95 -5.04
C ASN A 901 23.15 -15.40 -6.47
N LYS A 902 23.15 -14.48 -7.44
CA LYS A 902 22.92 -14.80 -8.85
C LYS A 902 24.02 -15.69 -9.44
N ASP A 903 25.29 -15.42 -9.11
CA ASP A 903 26.42 -16.26 -9.52
C ASP A 903 26.33 -17.65 -8.88
N LEU A 904 25.88 -17.75 -7.62
CA LEU A 904 25.63 -19.03 -6.93
C LEU A 904 24.45 -19.81 -7.55
N GLU A 905 23.36 -19.15 -7.94
CA GLU A 905 22.23 -19.76 -8.65
C GLU A 905 22.67 -20.34 -10.01
N GLU A 906 23.53 -19.62 -10.75
CA GLU A 906 24.09 -20.12 -12.02
C GLU A 906 24.98 -21.35 -11.81
N GLN A 907 25.83 -21.35 -10.76
CA GLN A 907 26.65 -22.50 -10.36
C GLN A 907 25.82 -23.71 -9.89
N LEU A 908 24.73 -23.47 -9.15
CA LEU A 908 23.78 -24.52 -8.77
C LEU A 908 23.10 -25.10 -10.02
N GLY A 909 22.75 -24.24 -10.99
CA GLY A 909 22.18 -24.64 -12.26
C GLY A 909 23.13 -25.42 -13.17
N THR A 910 24.45 -25.17 -13.16
CA THR A 910 25.43 -26.00 -13.88
C THR A 910 25.62 -27.35 -13.20
N THR A 911 25.88 -27.37 -11.88
CA THR A 911 26.09 -28.62 -11.12
C THR A 911 24.87 -29.54 -11.15
N HIS A 912 23.65 -29.00 -11.10
CA HIS A 912 22.43 -29.79 -11.24
C HIS A 912 22.30 -30.44 -12.62
N ARG A 913 22.69 -29.74 -13.70
CA ARG A 913 22.68 -30.30 -15.07
C ARG A 913 23.75 -31.40 -15.24
N GLU A 914 24.91 -31.25 -14.62
CA GLU A 914 25.95 -32.30 -14.59
C GLU A 914 25.47 -33.54 -13.84
N LEU A 915 24.82 -33.37 -12.67
CA LEU A 915 24.22 -34.47 -11.92
C LEU A 915 23.15 -35.23 -12.71
N ILE A 916 22.28 -34.53 -13.46
CA ILE A 916 21.28 -35.16 -14.33
C ILE A 916 21.95 -36.00 -15.43
N GLN A 917 23.02 -35.50 -16.08
CA GLN A 917 23.75 -36.25 -17.09
C GLN A 917 24.44 -37.50 -16.52
N VAL A 918 24.97 -37.41 -15.29
CA VAL A 918 25.55 -38.54 -14.57
C VAL A 918 24.50 -39.58 -14.22
N ASN A 919 23.32 -39.18 -13.73
CA ASN A 919 22.25 -40.12 -13.38
C ASN A 919 21.74 -40.88 -14.61
N ALA A 920 21.47 -40.17 -15.70
CA ALA A 920 21.06 -40.77 -16.97
C ALA A 920 22.11 -41.74 -17.55
N TYR A 921 23.41 -41.49 -17.32
CA TYR A 921 24.48 -42.42 -17.68
C TYR A 921 24.43 -43.70 -16.85
N TYR A 922 24.21 -43.61 -15.53
CA TYR A 922 24.09 -44.77 -14.66
C TYR A 922 22.83 -45.60 -14.95
N GLU A 923 21.66 -44.96 -15.09
CA GLU A 923 20.39 -45.62 -15.45
C GLU A 923 20.50 -46.42 -16.75
N ASN A 924 21.11 -45.83 -17.80
CA ASN A 924 21.31 -46.53 -19.07
C ASN A 924 22.27 -47.73 -18.95
N ASN A 925 23.31 -47.64 -18.11
CA ASN A 925 24.21 -48.77 -17.87
C ASN A 925 23.55 -49.88 -17.03
N GLU A 926 22.66 -49.52 -16.11
CA GLU A 926 21.89 -50.46 -15.30
C GLU A 926 20.95 -51.29 -16.17
N GLY A 927 20.16 -50.65 -17.04
CA GLY A 927 19.31 -51.35 -18.01
C GLY A 927 20.09 -52.30 -18.94
N GLN A 928 21.28 -51.91 -19.42
CA GLN A 928 22.13 -52.79 -20.23
C GLN A 928 22.65 -54.02 -19.46
N LEU A 929 22.85 -53.91 -18.14
CA LEU A 929 23.21 -55.03 -17.27
C LEU A 929 22.01 -55.95 -16.98
N GLU A 930 20.82 -55.39 -16.81
CA GLU A 930 19.57 -56.16 -16.69
C GLU A 930 19.28 -56.97 -17.96
N ASP A 931 19.32 -56.33 -19.14
CA ASP A 931 19.15 -57.00 -20.44
C ASP A 931 20.15 -58.15 -20.63
N ALA A 932 21.44 -57.90 -20.36
CA ALA A 932 22.49 -58.92 -20.47
C ALA A 932 22.28 -60.09 -19.49
N THR A 933 21.70 -59.84 -18.31
CA THR A 933 21.37 -60.85 -17.30
C THR A 933 20.18 -61.71 -17.76
N VAL A 934 19.13 -61.09 -18.30
CA VAL A 934 17.96 -61.78 -18.87
C VAL A 934 18.37 -62.69 -20.04
N ASP A 935 19.21 -62.19 -20.96
CA ASP A 935 19.73 -63.00 -22.07
C ASP A 935 20.58 -64.18 -21.58
N SER A 936 21.41 -63.98 -20.56
CA SER A 936 22.24 -65.04 -19.97
C SER A 936 21.38 -66.13 -19.34
N LEU A 937 20.34 -65.76 -18.58
CA LEU A 937 19.35 -66.70 -18.04
C LEU A 937 18.59 -67.45 -19.14
N ALA A 938 18.25 -66.80 -20.26
CA ALA A 938 17.61 -67.45 -21.39
C ALA A 938 18.51 -68.52 -22.04
N LYS A 939 19.83 -68.29 -22.10
CA LYS A 939 20.80 -69.30 -22.59
C LYS A 939 20.97 -70.48 -21.63
N ILE A 940 21.04 -70.23 -20.32
CA ILE A 940 21.09 -71.30 -19.30
C ILE A 940 19.87 -72.22 -19.42
N ASN A 941 18.67 -71.65 -19.48
CA ASN A 941 17.42 -72.39 -19.69
C ASN A 941 17.41 -73.20 -21.01
N GLN A 942 18.12 -72.74 -22.05
CA GLN A 942 18.26 -73.47 -23.32
C GLN A 942 19.22 -74.66 -23.20
N ILE A 943 20.33 -74.50 -22.47
CA ILE A 943 21.32 -75.55 -22.18
C ILE A 943 20.67 -76.68 -21.37
N GLU A 944 20.03 -76.35 -20.24
CA GLU A 944 19.36 -77.33 -19.36
C GLU A 944 18.33 -78.20 -20.11
N ARG A 945 17.55 -77.59 -21.02
CA ARG A 945 16.59 -78.33 -21.86
C ARG A 945 17.27 -79.29 -22.83
N LEU A 946 18.40 -78.89 -23.44
CA LEU A 946 19.16 -79.75 -24.35
C LEU A 946 19.80 -80.92 -23.61
N GLU A 947 20.33 -80.70 -22.41
CA GLU A 947 20.83 -81.79 -21.55
C GLU A 947 19.73 -82.78 -21.14
N LEU A 948 18.52 -82.30 -20.88
CA LEU A 948 17.36 -83.15 -20.56
C LEU A 948 16.93 -83.99 -21.77
N ASP A 949 16.88 -83.38 -22.96
CA ASP A 949 16.61 -84.06 -24.22
C ASP A 949 17.66 -85.14 -24.53
N ILE A 950 18.95 -84.86 -24.31
CA ILE A 950 20.06 -85.82 -24.48
C ILE A 950 19.92 -86.98 -23.49
N ARG A 951 19.62 -86.71 -22.22
CA ARG A 951 19.36 -87.77 -21.21
C ARG A 951 18.21 -88.67 -21.65
N SER A 952 17.06 -88.11 -22.02
CA SER A 952 15.90 -88.89 -22.47
C SER A 952 16.18 -89.68 -23.77
N ALA A 953 16.99 -89.14 -24.69
CA ALA A 953 17.40 -89.85 -25.90
C ALA A 953 18.35 -91.01 -25.59
N ASN A 954 19.28 -90.84 -24.64
CA ASN A 954 20.20 -91.89 -24.19
C ASN A 954 19.48 -93.04 -23.46
N GLU A 955 18.49 -92.74 -22.60
CA GLU A 955 17.63 -93.76 -21.96
C GLU A 955 16.91 -94.61 -23.01
N LYS A 956 16.32 -93.96 -24.03
CA LYS A 956 15.67 -94.65 -25.17
C LYS A 956 16.67 -95.47 -25.97
N LEU A 957 17.90 -94.98 -26.17
CA LEU A 957 18.96 -95.71 -26.86
C LEU A 957 19.38 -96.98 -26.09
N GLN A 958 19.52 -96.89 -24.76
CA GLN A 958 19.83 -98.03 -23.90
C GLN A 958 18.70 -99.07 -23.94
N ALA A 959 17.43 -98.66 -23.78
CA ALA A 959 16.28 -99.55 -23.87
C ALA A 959 16.24 -100.33 -25.20
N ARG A 960 16.47 -99.65 -26.33
CA ARG A 960 16.55 -100.29 -27.66
C ARG A 960 17.77 -101.20 -27.81
N HIS A 961 18.88 -100.93 -27.11
CA HIS A 961 20.03 -101.83 -27.06
C HIS A 961 19.66 -103.14 -26.35
N THR A 962 19.08 -103.05 -25.15
CA THR A 962 18.62 -104.21 -24.35
C THR A 962 17.57 -105.05 -25.09
N GLU A 963 16.63 -104.43 -25.80
CA GLU A 963 15.66 -105.14 -26.66
C GLU A 963 16.35 -105.92 -27.80
N ILE A 964 17.31 -105.30 -28.49
CA ILE A 964 18.09 -105.94 -29.55
C ILE A 964 18.89 -107.13 -29.01
N ASP A 965 19.51 -107.00 -27.83
CA ASP A 965 20.29 -108.09 -27.24
C ASP A 965 19.39 -109.24 -26.77
N GLY A 966 18.22 -108.94 -26.19
CA GLY A 966 17.20 -109.93 -25.87
C GLY A 966 16.67 -110.68 -27.10
N LEU A 967 16.47 -109.97 -28.22
CA LEU A 967 16.09 -110.57 -29.50
C LEU A 967 17.22 -111.39 -30.12
N ASN A 968 18.46 -110.89 -30.13
CA ASN A 968 19.63 -111.64 -30.60
C ASN A 968 19.80 -112.94 -29.80
N ALA A 969 19.66 -112.91 -28.47
CA ALA A 969 19.71 -114.10 -27.62
C ALA A 969 18.53 -115.06 -27.84
N ARG A 970 17.38 -114.58 -28.33
CA ARG A 970 16.26 -115.43 -28.75
C ARG A 970 16.50 -116.06 -30.13
N ILE A 971 17.04 -115.30 -31.09
CA ILE A 971 17.45 -115.80 -32.40
C ILE A 971 18.54 -116.87 -32.25
N LEU A 972 19.57 -116.63 -31.43
CA LEU A 972 20.64 -117.59 -31.14
C LEU A 972 20.14 -118.91 -30.54
N ARG A 973 19.16 -118.87 -29.62
CA ARG A 973 18.54 -120.08 -29.06
C ARG A 973 17.77 -120.88 -30.11
N LEU A 974 17.02 -120.19 -30.98
CA LEU A 974 16.26 -120.81 -32.07
C LEU A 974 17.17 -121.41 -33.15
N SER A 975 18.30 -120.76 -33.47
CA SER A 975 19.27 -121.28 -34.45
C SER A 975 20.24 -122.32 -33.88
N SER A 976 20.37 -122.44 -32.56
CA SER A 976 21.20 -123.48 -31.90
C SER A 976 20.47 -124.81 -31.65
N GLY A 977 19.29 -125.04 -32.23
CA GLY A 977 18.57 -126.32 -32.17
C GLY A 977 18.07 -126.76 -30.78
N LYS A 978 17.98 -125.84 -29.80
CA LYS A 978 17.40 -126.14 -28.48
C LYS A 978 15.92 -125.76 -28.43
N ILE A 979 15.11 -126.56 -29.09
CA ILE A 979 13.64 -126.48 -29.06
C ILE A 979 13.14 -127.60 -28.16
N ALA A 980 12.34 -127.24 -27.16
CA ALA A 980 11.47 -128.19 -26.47
C ALA A 980 10.11 -128.15 -27.18
N ASP A 981 9.73 -129.29 -27.77
CA ASP A 981 8.42 -129.62 -28.36
C ASP A 981 7.69 -128.56 -29.21
N GLY A 982 7.72 -128.72 -30.54
CA GLY A 982 6.71 -128.14 -31.45
C GLY A 982 7.17 -127.83 -32.88
N ASP A 983 6.60 -128.54 -33.85
CA ASP A 983 6.55 -128.30 -35.32
C ASP A 983 7.77 -127.64 -36.00
N GLU A 984 8.63 -128.48 -36.61
CA GLU A 984 9.80 -128.03 -37.38
C GLU A 984 9.46 -127.25 -38.67
N ASP A 985 8.26 -127.42 -39.24
CA ASP A 985 7.85 -126.83 -40.53
C ASP A 985 7.61 -125.30 -40.52
N CYS A 986 7.63 -124.64 -39.35
CA CYS A 986 7.35 -123.19 -39.23
C CYS A 986 8.59 -122.32 -38.89
N LEU A 987 9.69 -122.95 -38.46
CA LEU A 987 10.90 -122.30 -37.94
C LEU A 987 11.52 -121.21 -38.84
N PRO A 988 11.72 -121.42 -40.16
CA PRO A 988 12.31 -120.40 -41.03
C PRO A 988 11.50 -119.09 -41.04
N SER A 989 10.17 -119.20 -40.99
CA SER A 989 9.27 -118.04 -41.03
C SER A 989 9.24 -117.23 -39.72
N GLN A 990 9.46 -117.88 -38.57
CA GLN A 990 9.58 -117.19 -37.29
C GLN A 990 10.95 -116.51 -37.17
N LEU A 991 12.02 -117.20 -37.57
CA LEU A 991 13.37 -116.66 -37.52
C LEU A 991 13.49 -115.42 -38.43
N GLN A 992 12.95 -115.48 -39.65
CA GLN A 992 12.91 -114.35 -40.58
C GLN A 992 12.14 -113.14 -40.01
N ARG A 993 11.01 -113.36 -39.33
CA ARG A 993 10.25 -112.27 -38.68
C ARG A 993 11.03 -111.61 -37.54
N LEU A 994 11.67 -112.41 -36.68
CA LEU A 994 12.53 -111.88 -35.61
C LEU A 994 13.76 -111.13 -36.17
N GLN A 995 14.33 -111.60 -37.28
CA GLN A 995 15.41 -110.93 -38.00
C GLN A 995 14.97 -109.51 -38.46
N ILE A 996 13.81 -109.43 -39.12
CA ILE A 996 13.24 -108.16 -39.62
C ILE A 996 12.97 -107.18 -38.47
N THR A 997 12.38 -107.64 -37.35
CA THR A 997 12.17 -106.79 -36.16
C THR A 997 13.50 -106.33 -35.55
N CYS A 998 14.51 -107.20 -35.50
CA CYS A 998 15.83 -106.82 -35.01
C CYS A 998 16.49 -105.77 -35.91
N ASP A 999 16.36 -105.87 -37.24
CA ASP A 999 16.90 -104.89 -38.18
C ASP A 999 16.13 -103.55 -38.18
N GLN A 1000 14.82 -103.58 -37.95
CA GLN A 1000 14.03 -102.37 -37.67
C GLN A 1000 14.52 -101.67 -36.39
N LEU A 1001 14.71 -102.41 -35.29
CA LEU A 1001 15.23 -101.85 -34.04
C LEU A 1001 16.68 -101.35 -34.17
N ARG A 1002 17.54 -102.04 -34.93
CA ARG A 1002 18.90 -101.57 -35.27
C ARG A 1002 18.86 -100.26 -36.05
N THR A 1003 17.88 -100.09 -36.93
CA THR A 1003 17.65 -98.85 -37.69
C THR A 1003 17.17 -97.72 -36.77
N GLN A 1004 16.21 -97.97 -35.87
CA GLN A 1004 15.79 -97.01 -34.85
C GLN A 1004 16.94 -96.64 -33.89
N ARG A 1005 17.76 -97.61 -33.48
CA ARG A 1005 18.96 -97.39 -32.65
C ARG A 1005 19.98 -96.50 -33.37
N ARG A 1006 20.13 -96.64 -34.69
CA ARG A 1006 20.99 -95.76 -35.51
C ARG A 1006 20.43 -94.33 -35.52
N GLY A 1007 19.15 -94.16 -35.84
CA GLY A 1007 18.49 -92.85 -35.82
C GLY A 1007 18.52 -92.17 -34.44
N LEU A 1008 18.44 -92.93 -33.33
CA LEU A 1008 18.64 -92.38 -31.99
C LEU A 1008 20.08 -91.92 -31.74
N LYS A 1009 21.10 -92.66 -32.20
CA LYS A 1009 22.50 -92.21 -32.13
C LYS A 1009 22.72 -90.93 -32.95
N ASP A 1010 22.19 -90.88 -34.17
CA ASP A 1010 22.31 -89.71 -35.04
C ASP A 1010 21.61 -88.48 -34.42
N ARG A 1011 20.48 -88.70 -33.72
CA ARG A 1011 19.78 -87.65 -32.97
C ARG A 1011 20.51 -87.20 -31.71
N ILE A 1012 21.17 -88.11 -30.98
CA ILE A 1012 22.01 -87.74 -29.83
C ILE A 1012 23.19 -86.88 -30.32
N ALA A 1013 23.90 -87.30 -31.37
CA ALA A 1013 25.00 -86.52 -31.97
C ALA A 1013 24.54 -85.18 -32.60
N ASP A 1014 23.27 -85.02 -32.94
CA ASP A 1014 22.66 -83.73 -33.30
C ASP A 1014 22.38 -82.85 -32.08
N LEU A 1015 21.84 -83.41 -31.01
CA LEU A 1015 21.58 -82.68 -29.76
C LEU A 1015 22.89 -82.27 -29.07
N GLU A 1016 23.91 -83.12 -29.02
CA GLU A 1016 25.23 -82.82 -28.46
C GLU A 1016 25.93 -81.66 -29.21
N ARG A 1017 25.85 -81.63 -30.54
CA ARG A 1017 26.33 -80.47 -31.33
C ARG A 1017 25.55 -79.19 -31.02
N ARG A 1018 24.24 -79.29 -30.79
CA ARG A 1018 23.39 -78.14 -30.44
C ARG A 1018 23.64 -77.65 -29.00
N LEU A 1019 23.94 -78.56 -28.08
CA LEU A 1019 24.36 -78.25 -26.71
C LEU A 1019 25.69 -77.48 -26.74
N SER A 1020 26.72 -78.02 -27.40
CA SER A 1020 28.02 -77.36 -27.51
C SER A 1020 27.96 -75.98 -28.17
N ALA A 1021 27.07 -75.79 -29.17
CA ALA A 1021 26.82 -74.48 -29.76
C ALA A 1021 26.10 -73.50 -28.80
N ALA A 1022 25.23 -74.00 -27.91
CA ALA A 1022 24.55 -73.19 -26.91
C ALA A 1022 25.50 -72.79 -25.75
N GLU A 1023 26.36 -73.70 -25.31
CA GLU A 1023 27.44 -73.45 -24.34
C GLU A 1023 28.41 -72.37 -24.85
N GLN A 1024 28.89 -72.48 -26.09
CA GLN A 1024 29.76 -71.47 -26.70
C GLN A 1024 29.07 -70.09 -26.82
N ALA A 1025 27.76 -70.07 -27.09
CA ALA A 1025 27.00 -68.83 -27.12
C ALA A 1025 26.85 -68.20 -25.72
N TYR A 1026 26.67 -69.01 -24.68
CA TYR A 1026 26.65 -68.55 -23.28
C TYR A 1026 28.01 -68.00 -22.84
N ASP A 1027 29.11 -68.73 -23.08
CA ASP A 1027 30.47 -68.27 -22.78
C ASP A 1027 30.81 -66.95 -23.47
N THR A 1028 30.33 -66.76 -24.70
CA THR A 1028 30.50 -65.51 -25.45
C THR A 1028 29.71 -64.36 -24.79
N GLN A 1029 28.47 -64.59 -24.36
CA GLN A 1029 27.65 -63.60 -23.67
C GLN A 1029 28.26 -63.18 -22.33
N VAL A 1030 28.75 -64.14 -21.53
CA VAL A 1030 29.41 -63.88 -20.25
C VAL A 1030 30.67 -63.02 -20.42
N ARG A 1031 31.47 -63.26 -21.48
CA ARG A 1031 32.63 -62.41 -21.81
C ARG A 1031 32.22 -60.98 -22.19
N LEU A 1032 31.19 -60.82 -23.02
CA LEU A 1032 30.68 -59.49 -23.39
C LEU A 1032 30.13 -58.71 -22.20
N ALA A 1033 29.43 -59.38 -21.28
CA ALA A 1033 28.96 -58.79 -20.03
C ALA A 1033 30.13 -58.35 -19.13
N SER A 1034 31.16 -59.19 -18.99
CA SER A 1034 32.39 -58.88 -18.23
C SER A 1034 33.15 -57.67 -18.81
N ASP A 1035 33.34 -57.61 -20.13
CA ASP A 1035 33.95 -56.46 -20.81
C ASP A 1035 33.15 -55.17 -20.62
N THR A 1036 31.82 -55.28 -20.55
CA THR A 1036 30.91 -54.14 -20.32
C THR A 1036 31.02 -53.63 -18.88
N ALA A 1037 31.06 -54.54 -17.89
CA ALA A 1037 31.31 -54.20 -16.49
C ALA A 1037 32.68 -53.51 -16.28
N GLN A 1038 33.75 -54.02 -16.90
CA GLN A 1038 35.07 -53.38 -16.82
C GLN A 1038 35.12 -51.98 -17.43
N ARG A 1039 34.30 -51.68 -18.45
CA ARG A 1039 34.16 -50.33 -19.02
C ARG A 1039 33.43 -49.39 -18.05
N ARG A 1040 32.39 -49.86 -17.36
CA ARG A 1040 31.67 -49.12 -16.31
C ARG A 1040 32.63 -48.68 -15.20
N ASP A 1041 33.44 -49.59 -14.66
CA ASP A 1041 34.36 -49.29 -13.56
C ASP A 1041 35.41 -48.23 -13.94
N ARG A 1042 36.02 -48.36 -15.12
CA ARG A 1042 36.99 -47.38 -15.63
C ARG A 1042 36.38 -45.99 -15.84
N ASN A 1043 35.16 -45.92 -16.38
CA ASN A 1043 34.47 -44.65 -16.60
C ASN A 1043 34.01 -44.01 -15.28
N SER A 1044 33.59 -44.81 -14.31
CA SER A 1044 33.20 -44.34 -12.97
C SER A 1044 34.38 -43.69 -12.25
N GLN A 1045 35.57 -44.31 -12.30
CA GLN A 1045 36.81 -43.72 -11.76
C GLN A 1045 37.19 -42.41 -12.46
N ALA A 1046 37.09 -42.35 -13.79
CA ALA A 1046 37.38 -41.13 -14.55
C ALA A 1046 36.43 -39.96 -14.23
N PHE A 1047 35.18 -40.24 -13.83
CA PHE A 1047 34.21 -39.22 -13.44
C PHE A 1047 34.49 -38.66 -12.04
N ILE A 1048 34.89 -39.51 -11.09
CA ILE A 1048 35.26 -39.09 -9.73
C ILE A 1048 36.43 -38.09 -9.77
N VAL A 1049 37.51 -38.43 -10.48
CA VAL A 1049 38.72 -37.59 -10.61
C VAL A 1049 38.41 -36.21 -11.23
N LYS A 1050 37.44 -36.13 -12.16
CA LYS A 1050 36.99 -34.83 -12.71
C LYS A 1050 36.26 -33.96 -11.68
N SER A 1051 35.49 -34.56 -10.76
CA SER A 1051 34.74 -33.79 -9.76
C SER A 1051 35.67 -33.20 -8.69
N GLU A 1052 36.75 -33.89 -8.33
CA GLU A 1052 37.77 -33.41 -7.40
C GLU A 1052 38.59 -32.26 -8.00
N LEU A 1053 39.05 -32.38 -9.26
CA LEU A 1053 39.77 -31.31 -9.96
C LEU A 1053 38.95 -30.02 -10.15
N SER A 1054 37.62 -30.13 -10.27
CA SER A 1054 36.72 -28.96 -10.37
C SER A 1054 36.56 -28.21 -9.02
N ARG A 1055 36.66 -28.94 -7.90
CA ARG A 1055 36.61 -28.40 -6.54
C ARG A 1055 37.84 -27.57 -6.18
N ASP A 1056 39.04 -28.00 -6.58
CA ASP A 1056 40.27 -27.24 -6.28
C ASP A 1056 40.37 -25.95 -7.12
N ALA A 1057 39.86 -25.97 -8.35
CA ALA A 1057 39.82 -24.78 -9.22
C ALA A 1057 38.92 -23.64 -8.67
N THR A 1058 37.96 -23.95 -7.79
CA THR A 1058 37.03 -22.96 -7.22
C THR A 1058 37.54 -22.27 -5.96
N GLN A 1059 38.46 -22.87 -5.17
CA GLN A 1059 39.04 -22.19 -4.00
C GLN A 1059 39.98 -21.03 -4.35
N PHE A 1060 40.64 -21.05 -5.51
CA PHE A 1060 41.67 -20.07 -5.87
C PHE A 1060 41.18 -18.72 -6.44
N ARG A 1061 39.86 -18.50 -6.57
CA ARG A 1061 39.30 -17.19 -7.01
C ARG A 1061 38.88 -16.24 -5.88
N GLY A 1062 39.07 -16.63 -4.62
CA GLY A 1062 38.58 -15.89 -3.44
C GLY A 1062 39.47 -14.77 -2.88
N LEU A 1063 40.65 -14.48 -3.44
CA LEU A 1063 41.57 -13.46 -2.89
C LEU A 1063 42.08 -12.50 -3.96
N LYS A 1064 41.50 -11.30 -4.00
CA LYS A 1064 42.01 -10.15 -4.78
C LYS A 1064 42.25 -8.95 -3.89
N ARG A 1065 43.52 -8.80 -3.49
CA ARG A 1065 44.25 -7.57 -3.13
C ARG A 1065 43.37 -6.35 -2.79
N GLU A 1066 43.28 -6.05 -1.51
CA GLU A 1066 43.26 -4.66 -1.06
C GLU A 1066 44.52 -3.95 -1.62
N ARG A 1067 44.37 -2.69 -2.01
CA ARG A 1067 45.48 -1.79 -2.29
C ARG A 1067 45.10 -0.43 -1.75
N GLU A 1068 45.96 0.10 -0.90
CA GLU A 1068 45.84 1.44 -0.33
C GLU A 1068 46.11 2.46 -1.45
N ASP A 1069 45.22 3.45 -1.58
CA ASP A 1069 45.42 4.63 -2.41
C ASP A 1069 45.81 5.80 -1.50
N ASP A 1070 47.07 6.21 -1.58
CA ASP A 1070 47.60 7.45 -1.00
C ASP A 1070 48.13 8.38 -2.13
N ASP A 1071 47.96 9.68 -1.91
CA ASP A 1071 48.54 10.84 -2.62
C ASP A 1071 48.20 11.11 -4.12
N ASP A 1072 47.44 12.20 -4.30
CA ASP A 1072 47.48 13.09 -5.46
C ASP A 1072 48.91 13.63 -5.72
N LEU A 1073 49.34 13.79 -6.99
CA LEU A 1073 50.11 14.96 -7.50
C LEU A 1073 50.56 14.83 -8.97
N TYR A 1074 50.20 15.82 -9.80
CA TYR A 1074 50.67 16.09 -11.20
C TYR A 1074 50.44 14.97 -12.26
N GLY A 1075 50.25 15.24 -13.56
CA GLY A 1075 50.08 16.51 -14.28
C GLY A 1075 50.39 16.37 -15.79
N ALA A 1076 49.46 16.80 -16.65
CA ALA A 1076 49.60 17.05 -18.11
C ALA A 1076 49.92 15.88 -19.09
N GLY A 1077 49.38 15.95 -20.32
CA GLY A 1077 49.97 15.25 -21.49
C GLY A 1077 49.03 14.59 -22.51
N ASN A 1078 48.41 15.38 -23.41
CA ASN A 1078 47.81 15.08 -24.73
C ASN A 1078 47.58 13.62 -25.23
N PRO A 1079 46.41 13.33 -25.85
CA PRO A 1079 46.16 12.07 -26.57
C PRO A 1079 46.62 12.12 -28.05
N GLY A 1080 47.07 10.97 -28.57
CA GLY A 1080 47.31 10.71 -30.00
C GLY A 1080 46.74 9.33 -30.40
N PRO A 1081 46.11 9.17 -31.59
CA PRO A 1081 45.25 8.03 -31.88
C PRO A 1081 45.97 6.79 -32.43
N PRO A 1082 45.39 5.57 -32.28
CA PRO A 1082 46.03 4.32 -32.66
C PRO A 1082 45.81 3.93 -34.13
N SER A 1083 46.86 3.43 -34.78
CA SER A 1083 46.81 2.77 -36.09
C SER A 1083 46.64 1.25 -35.95
N ARG A 1084 45.80 0.66 -36.80
CA ARG A 1084 45.61 -0.80 -36.92
C ARG A 1084 46.72 -1.45 -37.74
N ALA A 1085 47.28 -2.55 -37.25
CA ALA A 1085 47.83 -3.66 -38.03
C ALA A 1085 47.75 -4.93 -37.14
N LEU A 1086 46.86 -5.89 -37.46
CA LEU A 1086 47.14 -7.09 -38.28
C LEU A 1086 48.08 -8.09 -37.58
N GLY A 1087 47.55 -9.28 -37.32
CA GLY A 1087 48.23 -10.35 -36.57
C GLY A 1087 48.92 -11.40 -37.45
N ASN A 1088 49.06 -12.60 -36.87
CA ASN A 1088 49.81 -13.80 -37.31
C ASN A 1088 51.17 -13.95 -36.56
N VAL A 1089 51.65 -15.13 -36.14
CA VAL A 1089 51.09 -16.51 -36.14
C VAL A 1089 51.92 -17.42 -35.20
N ILE A 1090 51.25 -18.22 -34.35
CA ILE A 1090 51.56 -19.62 -33.93
C ILE A 1090 52.87 -19.98 -33.16
N ASN A 1091 52.78 -21.08 -32.38
CA ASN A 1091 53.83 -21.97 -31.81
C ASN A 1091 54.52 -21.51 -30.48
N LEU A 1092 54.84 -22.36 -29.48
CA LEU A 1092 54.87 -23.85 -29.29
C LEU A 1092 54.57 -24.16 -27.78
N ILE A 1093 53.68 -25.11 -27.44
CA ILE A 1093 53.93 -26.49 -26.90
C ILE A 1093 54.33 -26.61 -25.40
N ASN A 1094 53.59 -27.49 -24.69
CA ASN A 1094 53.76 -28.05 -23.32
C ASN A 1094 53.66 -27.07 -22.13
N ASP A 1095 53.14 -27.45 -20.96
CA ASP A 1095 52.68 -28.77 -20.45
C ASP A 1095 51.14 -28.85 -20.22
#